data_AF-A0A251NGH7-F1
#
_entry.id   AF-A0A251NGH7-F1
#
_cell.length_a   1.000
_cell.length_b   1.000
_cell.length_c   1.000
_cell.angle_alpha   90.00
_cell.angle_beta   90.00
_cell.angle_gamma   90.00
#
_symmetry.space_group_name_H-M   'P 1'
#
loop_
_entity.id
_entity.type
_entity.pdbx_description
1 polymer ?
#
loop_
_entity_poly.entity_id
_entity_poly.type
_entity_poly.pdbx_seq_one_letter_code
_entity_poly.pdbx_strand_id
1 'polypeptide(L)'
;MSNFSDQLDEIKYLISSASGTKANKSFAYSTLLHLQQQSSDSHASIQKLARTSQSLIHPIVADIQDDDEEIATQALKCLGFMIYHPSIVAEIAVDDVKLVLESLAKLITTTKMKAVCNLGVWCISVQQLAAPLLAAHFHSLLLAVVHAIDNPIGSLSTTFEAMQAVMKLASLLSESMRELSHVWAPPIYRRLLSFDKRERDMSERCLLKIKSTILPPPLNLSKALVKDLKPKLLTGMHNMLNNGMKVHTIQAWGWFVRLLGPHALKNRHLINEMLKIPQHTFSDHDAQVQIASQVAWEGLIDALVHPPMVLPCETSDAKADNGVQQIGTYKGNCGEIQKNGSLKSIKLIMTPLIGIMSTNCDVSVQLACLNTWCYLLHKLDTSVNDSSMIRLVVQPIFEAVFQMDPDGKNIWTRNLCVDLLDDFILAKCKDIDYDSLNQVSHQLSAKSDANAPPISGNCSWKQYPIKWLPWDLSLLDFHLKVIYVLICQLPRETVSHDNRIPAADASLKLFRSVLKGIQLEFKRSSISYNDIMLCLNAILKFINNVCEEVSSNSSDRNDLHHICLQLVEAVGEEIEPTIVGSPLYKVPLDIKHIEYLQADADIGFAKLDVSSVAYMDMVSPMVYLSVLYFCVVVQSTLRVLKTDFILHRMQKYFKFMLSSFDPLESLVVTSGLLYKHSGPSCLSMWIAIAEGLKFYINDVKDFSLLKMDSDSKCCFAMLYLLSYPLVVCSCTQKDFKSANIRSSPEESPASLQIQVELERVITLWTSLYGSMCTSLSGCFTIGSFFEDLFSILDRCLDKYTSMLVCGDELELKFKGLDLHLIALYGDVLICILENFHSSEISSDGNDEHGSNYQVSSAITCCLKVTIRYMDLLQTKIGTDSPIGLSVASRVYSTLAYFISSLHLKEDILSFFELISGPLLQWLVLMEMQNESTSDQFQLLWAETLGCLRRSRPPIIFDSAFLKLQAPILEKTLDHPNLSISEETITFWNSTYGEQTKLDYPKTLLNVLDKLWRNGRINLHKRSLPLQRCQSRPQVAAVPPRYRVNATHNRVSKRVELVEDTIGGGEHKEMPHPSLKRRRLELTEHQKEVRRAQQGRERDCGGHGPGVQTFTSVDFSQGNNNEDSQENPDIRNAECILELLRNG
;
A
#
# COMPACT_ATOMS: atom_id res chain seq x y z
N MET A 1 -73.49 25.06 -38.96
CA MET A 1 -72.12 24.61 -39.27
C MET A 1 -72.25 23.60 -40.39
N SER A 2 -71.49 23.75 -41.48
CA SER A 2 -71.36 22.70 -42.50
C SER A 2 -70.69 21.45 -41.90
N ASN A 3 -70.96 20.29 -42.48
CA ASN A 3 -70.33 19.04 -42.09
C ASN A 3 -68.86 19.05 -42.55
N PHE A 4 -68.00 18.27 -41.89
CA PHE A 4 -66.57 18.21 -42.25
C PHE A 4 -66.34 17.63 -43.66
N SER A 5 -67.31 16.90 -44.22
CA SER A 5 -67.27 16.48 -45.64
C SER A 5 -67.54 17.67 -46.57
N ASP A 6 -68.67 18.38 -46.35
CA ASP A 6 -69.13 19.49 -47.19
C ASP A 6 -68.03 20.55 -47.41
N GLN A 7 -67.27 20.86 -46.34
CA GLN A 7 -66.16 21.81 -46.39
C GLN A 7 -64.97 21.29 -47.23
N LEU A 8 -64.64 19.99 -47.13
CA LEU A 8 -63.59 19.38 -47.94
C LEU A 8 -63.99 19.29 -49.43
N ASP A 9 -65.26 19.01 -49.72
CA ASP A 9 -65.79 18.96 -51.08
C ASP A 9 -65.89 20.37 -51.72
N GLU A 10 -66.22 21.41 -50.95
CA GLU A 10 -66.17 22.81 -51.36
C GLU A 10 -64.73 23.27 -51.67
N ILE A 11 -63.78 22.99 -50.77
CA ILE A 11 -62.34 23.29 -50.97
C ILE A 11 -61.79 22.57 -52.21
N LYS A 12 -62.16 21.30 -52.40
CA LYS A 12 -61.78 20.51 -53.58
C LYS A 12 -62.31 21.12 -54.88
N TYR A 13 -63.54 21.60 -54.90
CA TYR A 13 -64.11 22.31 -56.04
C TYR A 13 -63.33 23.61 -56.34
N LEU A 14 -63.06 24.43 -55.31
CA LEU A 14 -62.30 25.68 -55.47
C LEU A 14 -60.90 25.44 -56.06
N ILE A 15 -60.16 24.46 -55.51
CA ILE A 15 -58.81 24.09 -55.99
C ILE A 15 -58.84 23.56 -57.43
N SER A 16 -59.82 22.69 -57.75
CA SER A 16 -59.93 22.03 -59.06
C SER A 16 -60.55 22.92 -60.15
N SER A 17 -61.11 24.09 -59.80
CA SER A 17 -61.77 24.98 -60.74
C SER A 17 -60.76 25.77 -61.60
N ALA A 18 -60.72 25.49 -62.90
CA ALA A 18 -59.89 26.23 -63.87
C ALA A 18 -60.32 27.70 -64.07
N SER A 19 -61.43 28.12 -63.45
CA SER A 19 -61.97 29.48 -63.46
C SER A 19 -61.83 30.23 -62.13
N GLY A 20 -61.19 29.62 -61.11
CA GLY A 20 -60.91 30.28 -59.84
C GLY A 20 -59.92 31.44 -59.99
N THR A 21 -60.18 32.56 -59.34
CA THR A 21 -59.18 33.64 -59.20
C THR A 21 -58.01 33.17 -58.32
N LYS A 22 -56.81 33.73 -58.51
CA LYS A 22 -55.63 33.37 -57.68
C LYS A 22 -55.89 33.49 -56.17
N ALA A 23 -56.63 34.53 -55.76
CA ALA A 23 -57.09 34.72 -54.39
C ALA A 23 -57.96 33.55 -53.87
N ASN A 24 -58.89 33.03 -54.69
CA ASN A 24 -59.72 31.89 -54.30
C ASN A 24 -58.89 30.62 -54.10
N LYS A 25 -57.84 30.39 -54.92
CA LYS A 25 -56.92 29.26 -54.73
C LYS A 25 -56.12 29.36 -53.43
N SER A 26 -55.50 30.51 -53.15
CA SER A 26 -54.78 30.71 -51.88
C SER A 26 -55.70 30.54 -50.68
N PHE A 27 -56.90 31.14 -50.71
CA PHE A 27 -57.90 30.98 -49.65
C PHE A 27 -58.31 29.51 -49.44
N ALA A 28 -58.51 28.74 -50.52
CA ALA A 28 -58.84 27.32 -50.44
C ALA A 28 -57.70 26.48 -49.83
N TYR A 29 -56.44 26.72 -50.20
CA TYR A 29 -55.28 26.04 -49.58
C TYR A 29 -55.07 26.46 -48.13
N SER A 30 -55.24 27.74 -47.78
CA SER A 30 -55.19 28.22 -46.40
C SER A 30 -56.26 27.56 -45.53
N THR A 31 -57.48 27.43 -46.05
CA THR A 31 -58.58 26.73 -45.37
C THR A 31 -58.32 25.23 -45.27
N LEU A 32 -57.75 24.59 -46.31
CA LEU A 32 -57.34 23.19 -46.28
C LEU A 32 -56.29 22.93 -45.20
N LEU A 33 -55.27 23.78 -45.10
CA LEU A 33 -54.21 23.67 -44.09
C LEU A 33 -54.75 23.82 -42.66
N HIS A 34 -55.73 24.71 -42.45
CA HIS A 34 -56.40 24.85 -41.16
C HIS A 34 -57.22 23.60 -40.79
N LEU A 35 -57.99 23.03 -41.74
CA LEU A 35 -58.70 21.76 -41.52
C LEU A 35 -57.76 20.58 -41.31
N GLN A 36 -56.63 20.52 -42.03
CA GLN A 36 -55.56 19.55 -41.82
C GLN A 36 -55.05 19.61 -40.37
N GLN A 37 -54.62 20.79 -39.92
CA GLN A 37 -54.15 21.01 -38.54
C GLN A 37 -55.20 20.57 -37.50
N GLN A 38 -56.46 21.03 -37.63
CA GLN A 38 -57.55 20.65 -36.71
C GLN A 38 -57.93 19.15 -36.78
N SER A 39 -57.69 18.47 -37.89
CA SER A 39 -58.00 17.03 -38.03
C SER A 39 -57.02 16.12 -37.28
N SER A 40 -55.85 16.63 -36.89
CA SER A 40 -54.82 15.89 -36.14
C SER A 40 -55.33 15.32 -34.82
N ASP A 41 -56.25 16.04 -34.15
CA ASP A 41 -56.79 15.68 -32.84
C ASP A 41 -57.87 14.58 -32.88
N SER A 42 -58.30 14.14 -34.08
CA SER A 42 -59.42 13.21 -34.26
C SER A 42 -59.16 12.18 -35.36
N HIS A 43 -58.99 10.92 -34.94
CA HIS A 43 -58.82 9.78 -35.85
C HIS A 43 -59.97 9.61 -36.86
N ALA A 44 -61.20 9.99 -36.49
CA ALA A 44 -62.35 9.95 -37.40
C ALA A 44 -62.35 11.09 -38.43
N SER A 45 -61.67 12.21 -38.14
CA SER A 45 -61.46 13.32 -39.08
C SER A 45 -60.30 13.00 -40.01
N ILE A 46 -59.17 12.49 -39.49
CA ILE A 46 -57.99 12.17 -40.31
C ILE A 46 -58.26 11.07 -41.33
N GLN A 47 -59.08 10.06 -41.00
CA GLN A 47 -59.50 9.01 -41.96
C GLN A 47 -60.38 9.56 -43.10
N LYS A 48 -61.20 10.59 -42.86
CA LYS A 48 -61.98 11.26 -43.92
C LYS A 48 -61.06 12.08 -44.82
N LEU A 49 -60.17 12.87 -44.20
CA LEU A 49 -59.16 13.66 -44.90
C LEU A 49 -58.27 12.78 -45.80
N ALA A 50 -57.81 11.63 -45.32
CA ALA A 50 -56.98 10.69 -46.07
C ALA A 50 -57.66 10.14 -47.34
N ARG A 51 -58.97 9.85 -47.28
CA ARG A 51 -59.73 9.43 -48.47
C ARG A 51 -59.91 10.56 -49.47
N THR A 52 -60.16 11.78 -49.01
CA THR A 52 -60.23 12.95 -49.91
C THR A 52 -58.87 13.29 -50.52
N SER A 53 -57.77 13.05 -49.79
CA SER A 53 -56.43 13.51 -50.18
C SER A 53 -55.93 12.90 -51.50
N GLN A 54 -56.27 11.65 -51.81
CA GLN A 54 -56.02 11.03 -53.12
C GLN A 54 -56.43 11.97 -54.27
N SER A 55 -57.63 12.53 -54.20
CA SER A 55 -58.20 13.41 -55.22
C SER A 55 -57.67 14.86 -55.20
N LEU A 56 -56.80 15.20 -54.24
CA LEU A 56 -56.18 16.53 -54.11
C LEU A 56 -54.69 16.54 -54.53
N ILE A 57 -54.03 15.39 -54.61
CA ILE A 57 -52.59 15.31 -54.96
C ILE A 57 -52.32 15.89 -56.35
N HIS A 58 -53.05 15.46 -57.38
CA HIS A 58 -52.84 15.96 -58.75
C HIS A 58 -52.97 17.49 -58.86
N PRO A 59 -54.05 18.14 -58.34
CA PRO A 59 -54.13 19.60 -58.28
C PRO A 59 -53.01 20.27 -57.47
N ILE A 60 -52.67 19.75 -56.28
CA ILE A 60 -51.57 20.27 -55.45
C ILE A 60 -50.25 20.23 -56.21
N VAL A 61 -49.93 19.10 -56.86
CA VAL A 61 -48.66 18.89 -57.59
C VAL A 61 -48.55 19.76 -58.85
N ALA A 62 -49.67 20.20 -59.42
CA ALA A 62 -49.68 21.25 -60.43
C ALA A 62 -49.41 22.64 -59.81
N ASP A 63 -50.13 23.00 -58.74
CA ASP A 63 -50.09 24.34 -58.14
C ASP A 63 -48.78 24.65 -57.38
N ILE A 64 -48.00 23.66 -56.94
CA ILE A 64 -46.63 23.88 -56.43
C ILE A 64 -45.65 24.39 -57.51
N GLN A 65 -46.06 24.41 -58.78
CA GLN A 65 -45.30 24.96 -59.92
C GLN A 65 -45.92 26.25 -60.50
N ASP A 66 -46.87 26.89 -59.80
CA ASP A 66 -47.39 28.22 -60.17
C ASP A 66 -46.31 29.31 -59.93
N ASP A 67 -46.34 30.38 -60.74
CA ASP A 67 -45.47 31.56 -60.58
C ASP A 67 -45.78 32.39 -59.31
N ASP A 68 -46.93 32.14 -58.67
CA ASP A 68 -47.40 32.85 -57.48
C ASP A 68 -46.85 32.22 -56.18
N GLU A 69 -46.03 32.99 -55.44
CA GLU A 69 -45.41 32.52 -54.19
C GLU A 69 -46.45 32.18 -53.11
N GLU A 70 -47.62 32.84 -53.09
CA GLU A 70 -48.65 32.55 -52.09
C GLU A 70 -49.31 31.20 -52.38
N ILE A 71 -49.71 30.95 -53.63
CA ILE A 71 -50.30 29.67 -54.04
C ILE A 71 -49.30 28.52 -53.84
N ALA A 72 -48.09 28.65 -54.39
CA ALA A 72 -47.09 27.58 -54.33
C ALA A 72 -46.66 27.25 -52.89
N THR A 73 -46.53 28.25 -52.01
CA THR A 73 -46.16 28.01 -50.60
C THR A 73 -47.29 27.41 -49.76
N GLN A 74 -48.57 27.75 -50.02
CA GLN A 74 -49.69 27.12 -49.32
C GLN A 74 -49.95 25.69 -49.83
N ALA A 75 -49.83 25.45 -51.14
CA ALA A 75 -49.91 24.11 -51.72
C ALA A 75 -48.80 23.19 -51.16
N LEU A 76 -47.55 23.68 -51.03
CA LEU A 76 -46.45 22.94 -50.40
C LEU A 76 -46.69 22.61 -48.93
N LYS A 77 -47.28 23.52 -48.13
CA LYS A 77 -47.65 23.21 -46.73
C LYS A 77 -48.69 22.10 -46.66
N CYS A 78 -49.71 22.16 -47.52
CA CYS A 78 -50.74 21.12 -47.59
C CYS A 78 -50.17 19.76 -48.02
N LEU A 79 -49.24 19.76 -48.99
CA LEU A 79 -48.52 18.57 -49.44
C LEU A 79 -47.65 17.97 -48.33
N GLY A 80 -46.87 18.81 -47.64
CA GLY A 80 -46.01 18.41 -46.54
C GLY A 80 -46.77 17.78 -45.38
N PHE A 81 -47.95 18.31 -45.02
CA PHE A 81 -48.83 17.68 -44.04
C PHE A 81 -49.31 16.29 -44.49
N MET A 82 -49.72 16.15 -45.76
CA MET A 82 -50.20 14.88 -46.32
C MET A 82 -49.14 13.79 -46.35
N ILE A 83 -47.89 14.13 -46.68
CA ILE A 83 -46.77 13.16 -46.67
C ILE A 83 -46.13 12.98 -45.28
N TYR A 84 -46.44 13.85 -44.30
CA TYR A 84 -46.03 13.71 -42.91
C TYR A 84 -46.93 12.78 -42.10
N HIS A 85 -48.26 12.84 -42.28
CA HIS A 85 -49.16 12.07 -41.42
C HIS A 85 -49.32 10.60 -41.87
N PRO A 86 -48.94 9.59 -41.06
CA PRO A 86 -48.91 8.19 -41.49
C PRO A 86 -50.25 7.64 -42.01
N SER A 87 -51.37 8.02 -41.37
CA SER A 87 -52.71 7.61 -41.80
C SER A 87 -53.19 8.25 -43.10
N ILE A 88 -52.51 9.30 -43.58
CA ILE A 88 -52.76 9.88 -44.91
C ILE A 88 -51.87 9.18 -45.93
N VAL A 89 -50.56 9.07 -45.63
CA VAL A 89 -49.58 8.33 -46.44
C VAL A 89 -50.06 6.93 -46.82
N ALA A 90 -50.69 6.20 -45.89
CA ALA A 90 -51.21 4.85 -46.11
C ALA A 90 -52.34 4.74 -47.16
N GLU A 91 -53.02 5.86 -47.49
CA GLU A 91 -54.10 5.91 -48.49
C GLU A 91 -53.61 6.52 -49.82
N ILE A 92 -52.35 6.95 -49.95
CA ILE A 92 -51.80 7.51 -51.20
C ILE A 92 -51.37 6.38 -52.16
N ALA A 93 -51.74 6.48 -53.43
CA ALA A 93 -51.33 5.49 -54.43
C ALA A 93 -49.83 5.58 -54.76
N VAL A 94 -49.22 4.46 -55.15
CA VAL A 94 -47.77 4.40 -55.45
C VAL A 94 -47.37 5.35 -56.59
N ASP A 95 -48.20 5.48 -57.62
CA ASP A 95 -47.97 6.40 -58.73
C ASP A 95 -48.11 7.87 -58.32
N ASP A 96 -49.01 8.18 -57.37
CA ASP A 96 -49.14 9.53 -56.79
C ASP A 96 -47.89 9.89 -55.96
N VAL A 97 -47.38 8.96 -55.14
CA VAL A 97 -46.12 9.17 -54.39
C VAL A 97 -44.96 9.45 -55.35
N LYS A 98 -44.86 8.67 -56.44
CA LYS A 98 -43.87 8.90 -57.49
C LYS A 98 -43.99 10.30 -58.11
N LEU A 99 -45.22 10.70 -58.51
CA LEU A 99 -45.49 12.02 -59.09
C LEU A 99 -45.07 13.15 -58.14
N VAL A 100 -45.37 13.02 -56.84
CA VAL A 100 -44.98 13.96 -55.79
C VAL A 100 -43.46 14.07 -55.67
N LEU A 101 -42.74 12.94 -55.58
CA LEU A 101 -41.29 12.92 -55.39
C LEU A 101 -40.54 13.47 -56.62
N GLU A 102 -40.95 13.12 -57.83
CA GLU A 102 -40.37 13.66 -59.07
C GLU A 102 -40.64 15.16 -59.21
N SER A 103 -41.84 15.63 -58.85
CA SER A 103 -42.21 17.04 -58.93
C SER A 103 -41.53 17.90 -57.88
N LEU A 104 -41.37 17.42 -56.64
CA LEU A 104 -40.59 18.09 -55.60
C LEU A 104 -39.10 18.20 -56.00
N ALA A 105 -38.50 17.12 -56.51
CA ALA A 105 -37.11 17.14 -56.96
C ALA A 105 -36.88 18.13 -58.12
N LYS A 106 -37.81 18.17 -59.09
CA LYS A 106 -37.82 19.16 -60.17
C LYS A 106 -37.96 20.59 -59.61
N LEU A 107 -38.94 20.84 -58.75
CA LEU A 107 -39.21 22.17 -58.19
C LEU A 107 -38.00 22.77 -57.48
N ILE A 108 -37.34 21.99 -56.61
CA ILE A 108 -36.14 22.42 -55.86
C ILE A 108 -34.93 22.68 -56.77
N THR A 109 -34.86 22.03 -57.93
CA THR A 109 -33.78 22.26 -58.91
C THR A 109 -34.06 23.39 -59.90
N THR A 110 -35.32 23.76 -60.13
CA THR A 110 -35.69 24.84 -61.07
C THR A 110 -36.09 26.17 -60.42
N THR A 111 -36.58 26.18 -59.17
CA THR A 111 -37.10 27.40 -58.55
C THR A 111 -35.99 28.40 -58.15
N LYS A 112 -36.34 29.69 -58.20
CA LYS A 112 -35.52 30.80 -57.69
C LYS A 112 -36.12 31.45 -56.43
N MET A 113 -37.30 31.00 -56.00
CA MET A 113 -38.08 31.61 -54.93
C MET A 113 -37.70 31.00 -53.59
N LYS A 114 -37.33 31.83 -52.62
CA LYS A 114 -36.77 31.36 -51.34
C LYS A 114 -37.79 30.51 -50.57
N ALA A 115 -39.03 30.97 -50.42
CA ALA A 115 -40.01 30.25 -49.59
C ALA A 115 -40.42 28.92 -50.24
N VAL A 116 -40.62 28.92 -51.56
CA VAL A 116 -40.93 27.73 -52.36
C VAL A 116 -39.81 26.68 -52.25
N CYS A 117 -38.54 27.07 -52.42
CA CYS A 117 -37.42 26.15 -52.26
C CYS A 117 -37.32 25.60 -50.82
N ASN A 118 -37.45 26.48 -49.81
CA ASN A 118 -37.40 26.09 -48.40
C ASN A 118 -38.50 25.07 -48.05
N LEU A 119 -39.74 25.29 -48.50
CA LEU A 119 -40.87 24.40 -48.23
C LEU A 119 -40.81 23.11 -49.05
N GLY A 120 -40.28 23.14 -50.28
CA GLY A 120 -40.04 21.94 -51.09
C GLY A 120 -39.01 21.01 -50.44
N VAL A 121 -37.93 21.57 -49.89
CA VAL A 121 -36.92 20.80 -49.15
C VAL A 121 -37.46 20.31 -47.81
N TRP A 122 -38.23 21.12 -47.10
CA TRP A 122 -38.94 20.72 -45.87
C TRP A 122 -39.89 19.54 -46.09
N CYS A 123 -40.59 19.48 -47.23
CA CYS A 123 -41.39 18.30 -47.62
C CYS A 123 -40.55 17.00 -47.63
N ILE A 124 -39.29 17.07 -48.07
CA ILE A 124 -38.35 15.92 -48.06
C ILE A 124 -37.82 15.63 -46.63
N SER A 125 -37.72 16.64 -45.75
CA SER A 125 -37.25 16.46 -44.37
C SER A 125 -38.33 15.85 -43.44
N VAL A 126 -39.62 16.15 -43.65
CA VAL A 126 -40.72 15.66 -42.78
C VAL A 126 -41.38 14.35 -43.19
N GLN A 127 -41.33 13.96 -44.47
CA GLN A 127 -42.11 12.84 -45.01
C GLN A 127 -41.98 11.50 -44.26
N GLN A 128 -43.04 10.70 -44.22
CA GLN A 128 -43.08 9.37 -43.57
C GLN A 128 -43.36 8.25 -44.60
N LEU A 129 -42.82 8.38 -45.82
CA LEU A 129 -43.00 7.42 -46.90
C LEU A 129 -42.16 6.16 -46.66
N ALA A 130 -42.64 5.02 -47.16
CA ALA A 130 -41.93 3.74 -47.03
C ALA A 130 -40.59 3.77 -47.79
N ALA A 131 -39.52 3.26 -47.16
CA ALA A 131 -38.17 3.29 -47.73
C ALA A 131 -38.03 2.74 -49.17
N PRO A 132 -38.72 1.65 -49.59
CA PRO A 132 -38.66 1.19 -50.98
C PRO A 132 -39.16 2.19 -52.01
N LEU A 133 -40.14 3.05 -51.67
CA LEU A 133 -40.66 4.09 -52.55
C LEU A 133 -39.65 5.24 -52.71
N LEU A 134 -38.98 5.62 -51.62
CA LEU A 134 -37.92 6.61 -51.62
C LEU A 134 -36.67 6.12 -52.38
N ALA A 135 -36.35 4.83 -52.26
CA ALA A 135 -35.22 4.20 -52.96
C ALA A 135 -35.32 4.32 -54.49
N ALA A 136 -36.53 4.11 -55.05
CA ALA A 136 -36.78 4.23 -56.49
C ALA A 136 -36.51 5.63 -57.05
N HIS A 137 -36.66 6.68 -56.23
CA HIS A 137 -36.43 8.08 -56.60
C HIS A 137 -35.19 8.70 -55.93
N PHE A 138 -34.32 7.86 -55.34
CA PHE A 138 -33.22 8.32 -54.49
C PHE A 138 -32.27 9.29 -55.20
N HIS A 139 -31.92 9.03 -56.46
CA HIS A 139 -30.95 9.86 -57.18
C HIS A 139 -31.47 11.28 -57.48
N SER A 140 -32.72 11.43 -57.90
CA SER A 140 -33.32 12.75 -58.16
C SER A 140 -33.56 13.53 -56.87
N LEU A 141 -34.04 12.87 -55.82
CA LEU A 141 -34.19 13.47 -54.48
C LEU A 141 -32.84 13.92 -53.92
N LEU A 142 -31.79 13.10 -54.04
CA LEU A 142 -30.46 13.44 -53.58
C LEU A 142 -29.86 14.63 -54.34
N LEU A 143 -29.99 14.68 -55.67
CA LEU A 143 -29.53 15.83 -56.48
C LEU A 143 -30.27 17.12 -56.09
N ALA A 144 -31.57 17.05 -55.85
CA ALA A 144 -32.37 18.20 -55.40
C ALA A 144 -31.94 18.69 -54.02
N VAL A 145 -31.73 17.78 -53.06
CA VAL A 145 -31.25 18.14 -51.72
C VAL A 145 -29.81 18.70 -51.77
N VAL A 146 -28.92 18.11 -52.57
CA VAL A 146 -27.54 18.63 -52.76
C VAL A 146 -27.55 20.02 -53.39
N HIS A 147 -28.40 20.27 -54.39
CA HIS A 147 -28.60 21.61 -54.97
C HIS A 147 -29.02 22.63 -53.89
N ALA A 148 -29.92 22.26 -52.99
CA ALA A 148 -30.31 23.10 -51.87
C ALA A 148 -29.19 23.32 -50.82
N ILE A 149 -28.34 22.32 -50.54
CA ILE A 149 -27.18 22.47 -49.63
C ILE A 149 -26.11 23.36 -50.26
N ASP A 150 -25.82 23.25 -51.56
CA ASP A 150 -24.85 24.13 -52.23
C ASP A 150 -25.31 25.60 -52.25
N ASN A 151 -26.61 25.84 -52.01
CA ASN A 151 -27.22 27.13 -51.68
C ASN A 151 -27.10 28.23 -52.77
N PRO A 152 -27.58 27.97 -54.01
CA PRO A 152 -27.57 28.95 -55.10
C PRO A 152 -28.48 30.16 -54.85
N ILE A 153 -29.39 30.09 -53.87
CA ILE A 153 -30.32 31.17 -53.50
C ILE A 153 -29.71 32.11 -52.42
N GLY A 154 -28.59 31.72 -51.78
CA GLY A 154 -28.00 32.49 -50.67
C GLY A 154 -28.81 32.43 -49.37
N SER A 155 -29.63 31.40 -49.19
CA SER A 155 -30.58 31.21 -48.09
C SER A 155 -30.09 30.18 -47.07
N LEU A 156 -29.73 30.66 -45.87
CA LEU A 156 -29.29 29.77 -44.77
C LEU A 156 -30.40 28.80 -44.32
N SER A 157 -31.66 29.26 -44.22
CA SER A 157 -32.79 28.39 -43.83
C SER A 157 -32.98 27.22 -44.80
N THR A 158 -32.80 27.47 -46.10
CA THR A 158 -32.87 26.45 -47.16
C THR A 158 -31.72 25.45 -47.04
N THR A 159 -30.52 25.92 -46.67
CA THR A 159 -29.35 25.07 -46.39
C THR A 159 -29.61 24.19 -45.16
N PHE A 160 -30.23 24.73 -44.12
CA PHE A 160 -30.53 24.03 -42.86
C PHE A 160 -31.61 22.96 -43.03
N GLU A 161 -32.71 23.25 -43.74
CA GLU A 161 -33.69 22.24 -44.12
C GLU A 161 -33.08 21.15 -45.01
N ALA A 162 -32.16 21.49 -45.91
CA ALA A 162 -31.50 20.50 -46.75
C ALA A 162 -30.58 19.57 -45.94
N MET A 163 -29.96 20.07 -44.86
CA MET A 163 -29.26 19.23 -43.89
C MET A 163 -30.23 18.35 -43.08
N GLN A 164 -31.44 18.80 -42.75
CA GLN A 164 -32.48 17.94 -42.14
C GLN A 164 -32.97 16.87 -43.11
N ALA A 165 -33.15 17.19 -44.39
CA ALA A 165 -33.47 16.24 -45.45
C ALA A 165 -32.37 15.17 -45.61
N VAL A 166 -31.07 15.53 -45.53
CA VAL A 166 -29.97 14.56 -45.46
C VAL A 166 -30.06 13.68 -44.23
N MET A 167 -30.32 14.24 -43.04
CA MET A 167 -30.47 13.46 -41.80
C MET A 167 -31.65 12.47 -41.89
N LYS A 168 -32.76 12.88 -42.53
CA LYS A 168 -33.94 12.04 -42.78
C LYS A 168 -33.63 10.92 -43.77
N LEU A 169 -33.06 11.24 -44.94
CA LEU A 169 -32.71 10.26 -45.96
C LEU A 169 -31.66 9.26 -45.46
N ALA A 170 -30.66 9.69 -44.68
CA ALA A 170 -29.67 8.79 -44.07
C ALA A 170 -30.29 7.80 -43.08
N SER A 171 -31.34 8.20 -42.34
CA SER A 171 -32.06 7.31 -41.42
C SER A 171 -32.97 6.28 -42.10
N LEU A 172 -33.34 6.48 -43.38
CA LEU A 172 -34.26 5.61 -44.13
C LEU A 172 -33.57 4.80 -45.25
N LEU A 173 -32.48 5.32 -45.82
CA LEU A 173 -31.76 4.78 -46.99
C LEU A 173 -30.25 4.74 -46.70
N SER A 174 -29.88 4.16 -45.56
CA SER A 174 -28.51 4.21 -45.02
C SER A 174 -27.44 3.70 -46.01
N GLU A 175 -27.69 2.59 -46.71
CA GLU A 175 -26.74 2.01 -47.68
C GLU A 175 -26.54 2.93 -48.89
N SER A 176 -27.62 3.35 -49.55
CA SER A 176 -27.55 4.23 -50.74
C SER A 176 -26.97 5.61 -50.40
N MET A 177 -27.27 6.14 -49.21
CA MET A 177 -26.64 7.35 -48.68
C MET A 177 -25.16 7.15 -48.40
N ARG A 178 -24.74 5.96 -47.94
CA ARG A 178 -23.32 5.63 -47.74
C ARG A 178 -22.57 5.55 -49.07
N GLU A 179 -23.14 4.93 -50.11
CA GLU A 179 -22.50 4.86 -51.45
C GLU A 179 -22.31 6.25 -52.08
N LEU A 180 -23.36 7.08 -52.10
CA LEU A 180 -23.34 8.43 -52.68
C LEU A 180 -22.85 9.52 -51.70
N SER A 181 -22.31 9.13 -50.54
CA SER A 181 -21.69 10.05 -49.57
C SER A 181 -20.63 10.98 -50.17
N HIS A 182 -19.91 10.51 -51.19
CA HIS A 182 -18.93 11.28 -51.95
C HIS A 182 -19.54 12.46 -52.76
N VAL A 183 -20.86 12.52 -52.91
CA VAL A 183 -21.61 13.61 -53.57
C VAL A 183 -22.17 14.59 -52.55
N TRP A 184 -22.86 14.09 -51.51
CA TRP A 184 -23.64 14.95 -50.59
C TRP A 184 -22.88 15.39 -49.33
N ALA A 185 -21.87 14.65 -48.88
CA ALA A 185 -21.09 15.04 -47.70
C ALA A 185 -20.14 16.24 -47.94
N PRO A 186 -19.51 16.44 -49.11
CA PRO A 186 -18.61 17.57 -49.33
C PRO A 186 -19.25 18.96 -49.11
N PRO A 187 -20.45 19.28 -49.65
CA PRO A 187 -21.14 20.53 -49.31
C PRO A 187 -21.34 20.78 -47.81
N ILE A 188 -21.48 19.72 -47.00
CA ILE A 188 -21.68 19.79 -45.55
C ILE A 188 -20.33 19.95 -44.83
N TYR A 189 -19.36 19.05 -45.05
CA TYR A 189 -18.08 19.14 -44.32
C TYR A 189 -17.26 20.39 -44.67
N ARG A 190 -17.45 20.99 -45.86
CA ARG A 190 -16.86 22.30 -46.20
C ARG A 190 -17.36 23.41 -45.28
N ARG A 191 -18.62 23.36 -44.83
CA ARG A 191 -19.27 24.39 -44.01
C ARG A 191 -18.88 24.38 -42.54
N LEU A 192 -18.20 23.32 -42.07
CA LEU A 192 -17.45 23.34 -40.81
C LEU A 192 -16.40 24.46 -40.75
N LEU A 193 -15.92 24.94 -41.92
CA LEU A 193 -14.98 26.05 -42.03
C LEU A 193 -15.65 27.41 -42.33
N SER A 194 -16.97 27.53 -42.17
CA SER A 194 -17.68 28.81 -42.31
C SER A 194 -17.40 29.75 -41.13
N PHE A 195 -17.48 31.05 -41.37
CA PHE A 195 -17.42 32.06 -40.31
C PHE A 195 -18.77 32.24 -39.59
N ASP A 196 -19.91 31.96 -40.24
CA ASP A 196 -21.21 31.96 -39.55
C ASP A 196 -21.30 30.76 -38.59
N LYS A 197 -21.55 31.05 -37.31
CA LYS A 197 -21.68 30.02 -36.28
C LYS A 197 -22.79 29.02 -36.61
N ARG A 198 -23.94 29.49 -37.12
CA ARG A 198 -25.13 28.64 -37.38
C ARG A 198 -24.86 27.63 -38.50
N GLU A 199 -24.07 28.01 -39.51
CA GLU A 199 -23.64 27.08 -40.55
C GLU A 199 -22.73 25.98 -39.98
N ARG A 200 -21.76 26.33 -39.11
CA ARG A 200 -20.91 25.32 -38.45
C ARG A 200 -21.73 24.40 -37.56
N ASP A 201 -22.51 24.97 -36.64
CA ASP A 201 -23.30 24.23 -35.65
C ASP A 201 -24.30 23.26 -36.32
N MET A 202 -24.99 23.69 -37.39
CA MET A 202 -25.90 22.80 -38.14
C MET A 202 -25.15 21.74 -38.96
N SER A 203 -23.99 22.08 -39.54
CA SER A 203 -23.16 21.12 -40.27
C SER A 203 -22.61 20.03 -39.36
N GLU A 204 -22.13 20.39 -38.16
CA GLU A 204 -21.67 19.44 -37.15
C GLU A 204 -22.82 18.58 -36.62
N ARG A 205 -23.97 19.17 -36.27
CA ARG A 205 -25.19 18.42 -35.89
C ARG A 205 -25.62 17.43 -36.98
N CYS A 206 -25.53 17.81 -38.26
CA CYS A 206 -25.83 16.95 -39.39
C CYS A 206 -24.87 15.74 -39.43
N LEU A 207 -23.56 16.00 -39.42
CA LEU A 207 -22.51 14.97 -39.44
C LEU A 207 -22.58 14.03 -38.23
N LEU A 208 -22.96 14.52 -37.05
CA LEU A 208 -23.20 13.69 -35.87
C LEU A 208 -24.38 12.73 -36.05
N LYS A 209 -25.54 13.21 -36.49
CA LYS A 209 -26.74 12.36 -36.65
C LYS A 209 -26.61 11.31 -37.75
N ILE A 210 -25.66 11.47 -38.69
CA ILE A 210 -25.38 10.52 -39.78
C ILE A 210 -24.01 9.82 -39.64
N LYS A 211 -23.35 9.97 -38.49
CA LYS A 211 -22.02 9.43 -38.15
C LYS A 211 -21.92 7.92 -38.38
N SER A 212 -22.93 7.16 -37.96
CA SER A 212 -23.03 5.70 -38.13
C SER A 212 -23.27 5.28 -39.60
N THR A 213 -23.84 6.15 -40.43
CA THR A 213 -23.99 5.92 -41.87
C THR A 213 -22.67 6.12 -42.63
N ILE A 214 -21.85 7.09 -42.19
CA ILE A 214 -20.63 7.50 -42.90
C ILE A 214 -19.32 6.91 -42.36
N LEU A 215 -19.28 6.40 -41.12
CA LEU A 215 -18.09 5.77 -40.54
C LEU A 215 -18.25 4.24 -40.41
N PRO A 216 -17.26 3.42 -40.78
CA PRO A 216 -15.98 3.79 -41.41
C PRO A 216 -16.19 4.30 -42.86
N PRO A 217 -15.36 5.27 -43.31
CA PRO A 217 -15.60 6.02 -44.53
C PRO A 217 -15.48 5.18 -45.81
N PRO A 218 -16.45 5.26 -46.73
CA PRO A 218 -16.33 4.68 -48.07
C PRO A 218 -15.15 5.27 -48.84
N LEU A 219 -14.42 4.43 -49.58
CA LEU A 219 -13.21 4.84 -50.31
C LEU A 219 -13.43 6.04 -51.25
N ASN A 220 -14.63 6.18 -51.82
CA ASN A 220 -14.98 7.30 -52.69
C ASN A 220 -15.14 8.62 -51.92
N LEU A 221 -15.64 8.59 -50.68
CA LEU A 221 -15.73 9.75 -49.81
C LEU A 221 -14.33 10.23 -49.39
N SER A 222 -13.47 9.33 -48.96
CA SER A 222 -12.08 9.67 -48.60
C SER A 222 -11.29 10.21 -49.81
N LYS A 223 -11.51 9.67 -51.02
CA LYS A 223 -10.96 10.22 -52.28
C LYS A 223 -11.49 11.62 -52.59
N ALA A 224 -12.78 11.89 -52.37
CA ALA A 224 -13.35 13.23 -52.55
C ALA A 224 -12.75 14.23 -51.57
N LEU A 225 -12.61 13.84 -50.30
CA LEU A 225 -11.99 14.68 -49.27
C LEU A 225 -10.51 14.98 -49.58
N VAL A 226 -9.72 14.01 -50.05
CA VAL A 226 -8.33 14.26 -50.47
C VAL A 226 -8.24 15.33 -51.59
N LYS A 227 -9.22 15.38 -52.51
CA LYS A 227 -9.28 16.42 -53.56
C LYS A 227 -9.61 17.80 -53.01
N ASP A 228 -10.47 17.92 -52.00
CA ASP A 228 -10.83 19.20 -51.38
C ASP A 228 -9.79 19.70 -50.37
N LEU A 229 -9.12 18.78 -49.67
CA LEU A 229 -8.26 19.06 -48.54
C LEU A 229 -7.01 19.88 -48.92
N LYS A 230 -6.33 19.49 -50.01
CA LYS A 230 -5.11 20.18 -50.48
C LYS A 230 -5.34 21.60 -51.03
N PRO A 231 -6.36 21.88 -51.88
CA PRO A 231 -6.56 23.23 -52.44
C PRO A 231 -7.44 24.16 -51.59
N LYS A 232 -8.31 23.64 -50.72
CA LYS A 232 -9.33 24.45 -50.03
C LYS A 232 -9.30 24.31 -48.51
N LEU A 233 -9.53 23.10 -47.98
CA LEU A 233 -9.80 22.94 -46.53
C LEU A 233 -8.57 23.24 -45.67
N LEU A 234 -7.37 22.86 -46.11
CA LEU A 234 -6.14 23.13 -45.35
C LEU A 234 -5.87 24.64 -45.23
N THR A 235 -6.05 25.40 -46.31
CA THR A 235 -5.98 26.88 -46.29
C THR A 235 -7.08 27.48 -45.40
N GLY A 236 -8.30 26.95 -45.47
CA GLY A 236 -9.41 27.38 -44.61
C GLY A 236 -9.13 27.20 -43.12
N MET A 237 -8.60 26.04 -42.72
CA MET A 237 -8.21 25.77 -41.33
C MET A 237 -7.11 26.73 -40.84
N HIS A 238 -6.08 27.01 -41.65
CA HIS A 238 -5.04 27.99 -41.26
C HIS A 238 -5.62 29.40 -41.10
N ASN A 239 -6.55 29.81 -41.97
CA ASN A 239 -7.23 31.11 -41.84
C ASN A 239 -8.10 31.19 -40.57
N MET A 240 -8.81 30.13 -40.20
CA MET A 240 -9.58 30.08 -38.94
C MET A 240 -8.69 30.11 -37.71
N LEU A 241 -7.55 29.39 -37.74
CA LEU A 241 -6.56 29.35 -36.66
C LEU A 241 -5.95 30.74 -36.41
N ASN A 242 -5.52 31.42 -37.50
CA ASN A 242 -4.98 32.78 -37.44
C ASN A 242 -6.00 33.80 -36.92
N ASN A 243 -7.29 33.59 -37.20
CA ASN A 243 -8.39 34.41 -36.69
C ASN A 243 -8.89 33.98 -35.30
N GLY A 244 -8.11 33.17 -34.55
CA GLY A 244 -8.39 32.80 -33.17
C GLY A 244 -9.49 31.74 -32.97
N MET A 245 -10.11 31.20 -34.01
CA MET A 245 -11.19 30.20 -33.92
C MET A 245 -10.64 28.77 -33.68
N LYS A 246 -9.72 28.63 -32.73
CA LYS A 246 -8.89 27.43 -32.53
C LYS A 246 -9.72 26.15 -32.27
N VAL A 247 -10.69 26.22 -31.36
CA VAL A 247 -11.58 25.09 -31.01
C VAL A 247 -12.34 24.57 -32.24
N HIS A 248 -13.05 25.46 -32.95
CA HIS A 248 -13.77 25.11 -34.18
C HIS A 248 -12.83 24.53 -35.26
N THR A 249 -11.60 25.04 -35.36
CA THR A 249 -10.60 24.56 -36.33
C THR A 249 -10.18 23.12 -36.03
N ILE A 250 -9.94 22.78 -34.76
CA ILE A 250 -9.52 21.42 -34.37
C ILE A 250 -10.69 20.42 -34.37
N GLN A 251 -11.93 20.87 -34.12
CA GLN A 251 -13.15 20.09 -34.38
C GLN A 251 -13.29 19.73 -35.87
N ALA A 252 -13.18 20.73 -36.77
CA ALA A 252 -13.26 20.50 -38.21
C ALA A 252 -12.14 19.56 -38.71
N TRP A 253 -10.92 19.75 -38.22
CA TRP A 253 -9.80 18.82 -38.44
C TRP A 253 -10.15 17.39 -37.99
N GLY A 254 -10.72 17.24 -36.79
CA GLY A 254 -11.12 15.96 -36.21
C GLY A 254 -12.22 15.24 -37.01
N TRP A 255 -13.08 15.98 -37.72
CA TRP A 255 -13.99 15.43 -38.73
C TRP A 255 -13.27 14.99 -40.00
N PHE A 256 -12.40 15.83 -40.56
CA PHE A 256 -11.67 15.48 -41.78
C PHE A 256 -10.79 14.23 -41.60
N VAL A 257 -10.12 14.06 -40.47
CA VAL A 257 -9.33 12.84 -40.21
C VAL A 257 -10.20 11.58 -40.13
N ARG A 258 -11.36 11.63 -39.44
CA ARG A 258 -12.32 10.51 -39.39
C ARG A 258 -12.87 10.14 -40.78
N LEU A 259 -13.07 11.12 -41.65
CA LEU A 259 -13.55 10.93 -43.03
C LEU A 259 -12.44 10.48 -44.01
N LEU A 260 -11.16 10.75 -43.72
CA LEU A 260 -10.03 10.14 -44.42
C LEU A 260 -9.86 8.66 -44.05
N GLY A 261 -10.03 8.33 -42.77
CA GLY A 261 -9.96 6.96 -42.24
C GLY A 261 -8.70 6.21 -42.71
N PRO A 262 -8.81 4.91 -43.06
CA PRO A 262 -7.67 4.12 -43.56
C PRO A 262 -6.96 4.70 -44.79
N HIS A 263 -7.59 5.60 -45.56
CA HIS A 263 -6.96 6.23 -46.72
C HIS A 263 -5.87 7.24 -46.31
N ALA A 264 -5.87 7.72 -45.06
CA ALA A 264 -4.81 8.54 -44.46
C ALA A 264 -3.41 7.91 -44.64
N LEU A 265 -3.28 6.60 -44.38
CA LEU A 265 -2.02 5.86 -44.46
C LEU A 265 -1.37 5.87 -45.86
N LYS A 266 -2.18 6.06 -46.92
CA LYS A 266 -1.70 6.16 -48.31
C LYS A 266 -1.30 7.59 -48.72
N ASN A 267 -1.68 8.61 -47.93
CA ASN A 267 -1.45 10.03 -48.22
C ASN A 267 -0.58 10.71 -47.14
N ARG A 268 0.50 10.04 -46.70
CA ARG A 268 1.31 10.45 -45.53
C ARG A 268 1.77 11.91 -45.55
N HIS A 269 2.18 12.45 -46.70
CA HIS A 269 2.54 13.87 -46.82
C HIS A 269 1.38 14.81 -46.47
N LEU A 270 0.16 14.48 -46.87
CA LEU A 270 -1.04 15.28 -46.59
C LEU A 270 -1.42 15.21 -45.10
N ILE A 271 -1.23 14.05 -44.47
CA ILE A 271 -1.37 13.90 -43.01
C ILE A 271 -0.31 14.70 -42.26
N ASN A 272 0.95 14.68 -42.69
CA ASN A 272 2.02 15.48 -42.07
C ASN A 272 1.75 17.00 -42.17
N GLU A 273 1.15 17.46 -43.28
CA GLU A 273 0.70 18.85 -43.41
C GLU A 273 -0.52 19.16 -42.53
N MET A 274 -1.49 18.23 -42.42
CA MET A 274 -2.61 18.36 -41.47
C MET A 274 -2.14 18.40 -40.01
N LEU A 275 -1.10 17.66 -39.63
CA LEU A 275 -0.62 17.55 -38.25
C LEU A 275 -0.03 18.84 -37.68
N LYS A 276 0.30 19.82 -38.53
CA LYS A 276 0.73 21.16 -38.10
C LYS A 276 -0.34 21.90 -37.29
N ILE A 277 -1.62 21.61 -37.55
CA ILE A 277 -2.74 22.24 -36.83
C ILE A 277 -2.79 21.74 -35.36
N PRO A 278 -2.88 20.42 -35.08
CA PRO A 278 -2.70 19.87 -33.73
C PRO A 278 -1.41 20.30 -33.03
N GLN A 279 -0.29 20.43 -33.75
CA GLN A 279 0.98 20.87 -33.16
C GLN A 279 0.90 22.27 -32.55
N HIS A 280 0.06 23.16 -33.10
CA HIS A 280 -0.23 24.46 -32.49
C HIS A 280 -1.26 24.39 -31.36
N THR A 281 -2.30 23.53 -31.47
CA THR A 281 -3.40 23.50 -30.50
C THR A 281 -3.15 22.63 -29.26
N PHE A 282 -2.26 21.63 -29.32
CA PHE A 282 -1.81 20.89 -28.13
C PHE A 282 -0.91 21.71 -27.20
N SER A 283 -0.18 22.70 -27.75
CA SER A 283 0.73 23.58 -27.00
C SER A 283 0.13 24.97 -26.75
N ASP A 284 -1.19 25.10 -26.83
CA ASP A 284 -1.90 26.37 -26.62
C ASP A 284 -1.90 26.79 -25.13
N HIS A 285 -2.35 28.01 -24.83
CA HIS A 285 -2.55 28.45 -23.44
C HIS A 285 -3.99 28.19 -22.94
N ASP A 286 -4.94 27.98 -23.85
CA ASP A 286 -6.32 27.67 -23.50
C ASP A 286 -6.55 26.16 -23.30
N ALA A 287 -6.94 25.78 -22.08
CA ALA A 287 -7.29 24.41 -21.73
C ALA A 287 -8.42 23.83 -22.60
N GLN A 288 -9.39 24.65 -23.04
CA GLN A 288 -10.47 24.18 -23.93
C GLN A 288 -9.93 23.79 -25.32
N VAL A 289 -8.91 24.50 -25.81
CA VAL A 289 -8.23 24.18 -27.07
C VAL A 289 -7.41 22.90 -26.95
N GLN A 290 -6.73 22.70 -25.82
CA GLN A 290 -6.02 21.44 -25.52
C GLN A 290 -6.99 20.25 -25.41
N ILE A 291 -8.11 20.38 -24.68
CA ILE A 291 -9.15 19.34 -24.53
C ILE A 291 -9.80 19.01 -25.89
N ALA A 292 -10.16 20.03 -26.69
CA ALA A 292 -10.69 19.83 -28.03
C ALA A 292 -9.69 19.11 -28.95
N SER A 293 -8.39 19.34 -28.77
CA SER A 293 -7.34 18.61 -29.48
C SER A 293 -7.30 17.13 -29.11
N GLN A 294 -7.47 16.77 -27.83
CA GLN A 294 -7.54 15.38 -27.38
C GLN A 294 -8.76 14.64 -27.97
N VAL A 295 -9.94 15.26 -27.95
CA VAL A 295 -11.18 14.69 -28.53
C VAL A 295 -11.11 14.59 -30.07
N ALA A 296 -10.38 15.51 -30.72
CA ALA A 296 -10.08 15.39 -32.14
C ALA A 296 -9.11 14.22 -32.43
N TRP A 297 -8.15 13.97 -31.53
CA TRP A 297 -7.14 12.90 -31.64
C TRP A 297 -7.72 11.47 -31.61
N GLU A 298 -8.84 11.26 -30.91
CA GLU A 298 -9.64 10.02 -31.03
C GLU A 298 -9.92 9.66 -32.50
N GLY A 299 -10.13 10.66 -33.37
CA GLY A 299 -10.35 10.47 -34.80
C GLY A 299 -9.12 10.06 -35.60
N LEU A 300 -7.92 10.40 -35.12
CA LEU A 300 -6.65 9.91 -35.68
C LEU A 300 -6.37 8.48 -35.23
N ILE A 301 -6.79 8.11 -34.01
CA ILE A 301 -6.77 6.72 -33.53
C ILE A 301 -7.67 5.86 -34.45
N ASP A 302 -8.92 6.27 -34.71
CA ASP A 302 -9.82 5.60 -35.67
C ASP A 302 -9.22 5.44 -37.08
N ALA A 303 -8.47 6.44 -37.55
CA ALA A 303 -7.92 6.45 -38.90
C ALA A 303 -6.62 5.62 -39.06
N LEU A 304 -5.89 5.35 -37.98
CA LEU A 304 -4.57 4.72 -38.01
C LEU A 304 -4.47 3.39 -37.25
N VAL A 305 -5.37 3.12 -36.30
CA VAL A 305 -5.43 1.88 -35.51
C VAL A 305 -6.64 1.08 -35.99
N HIS A 306 -6.40 -0.17 -36.36
CA HIS A 306 -7.44 -1.10 -36.80
C HIS A 306 -7.27 -2.42 -36.03
N PRO A 307 -8.36 -3.06 -35.58
CA PRO A 307 -8.28 -4.37 -34.95
C PRO A 307 -7.55 -5.38 -35.85
N PRO A 308 -6.79 -6.34 -35.28
CA PRO A 308 -6.15 -7.39 -36.06
C PRO A 308 -7.22 -8.20 -36.80
N MET A 309 -7.18 -8.19 -38.14
CA MET A 309 -8.09 -9.00 -38.94
C MET A 309 -7.79 -10.48 -38.68
N VAL A 310 -8.71 -11.16 -38.00
CA VAL A 310 -8.81 -12.62 -38.04
C VAL A 310 -9.21 -13.00 -39.45
N LEU A 311 -8.22 -13.33 -40.28
CA LEU A 311 -8.44 -13.94 -41.58
C LEU A 311 -9.00 -15.35 -41.36
N PRO A 312 -10.19 -15.68 -41.91
CA PRO A 312 -10.59 -17.07 -42.02
C PRO A 312 -9.58 -17.78 -42.91
N CYS A 313 -8.93 -18.82 -42.38
CA CYS A 313 -8.06 -19.67 -43.18
C CYS A 313 -8.97 -20.61 -44.00
N GLU A 314 -9.14 -20.34 -45.29
CA GLU A 314 -9.98 -21.17 -46.15
C GLU A 314 -9.39 -22.58 -46.29
N THR A 315 -10.03 -23.55 -45.63
CA THR A 315 -9.70 -24.98 -45.74
C THR A 315 -9.97 -25.47 -47.16
N SER A 316 -8.89 -25.63 -47.93
CA SER A 316 -8.88 -26.30 -49.23
C SER A 316 -8.07 -27.59 -49.14
N ASP A 317 -8.78 -28.69 -48.91
CA ASP A 317 -8.21 -30.04 -48.82
C ASP A 317 -7.74 -30.58 -50.18
N ALA A 318 -6.85 -31.59 -50.10
CA ALA A 318 -6.37 -32.46 -51.18
C ALA A 318 -5.62 -31.75 -52.34
N LYS A 319 -4.31 -31.97 -52.49
CA LYS A 319 -3.73 -33.30 -52.76
C LYS A 319 -2.29 -33.43 -52.27
N ALA A 320 -1.92 -34.65 -51.89
CA ALA A 320 -0.53 -35.05 -51.68
C ALA A 320 0.05 -35.68 -52.95
N ASP A 321 1.29 -35.31 -53.28
CA ASP A 321 2.30 -36.26 -53.78
C ASP A 321 3.71 -35.77 -53.42
N ASN A 322 4.72 -36.59 -53.66
CA ASN A 322 6.04 -36.53 -53.04
C ASN A 322 7.10 -35.88 -53.95
N GLY A 323 8.04 -35.14 -53.36
CA GLY A 323 9.20 -34.63 -54.09
C GLY A 323 10.15 -33.79 -53.24
N VAL A 324 11.27 -34.37 -52.81
CA VAL A 324 12.32 -33.63 -52.09
C VAL A 324 13.29 -32.99 -53.09
N GLN A 325 13.37 -31.64 -53.12
CA GLN A 325 14.63 -30.92 -53.34
C GLN A 325 14.56 -29.40 -53.09
N GLN A 326 15.60 -28.90 -52.41
CA GLN A 326 16.27 -27.58 -52.54
C GLN A 326 15.45 -26.27 -52.48
N ILE A 327 15.60 -25.59 -51.33
CA ILE A 327 15.97 -24.16 -51.15
C ILE A 327 15.60 -23.21 -52.32
N GLY A 328 14.50 -22.46 -52.14
CA GLY A 328 14.14 -21.29 -52.95
C GLY A 328 13.61 -20.15 -52.07
N THR A 329 14.42 -19.12 -51.84
CA THR A 329 14.18 -18.12 -50.77
C THR A 329 13.15 -17.05 -51.13
N TYR A 330 11.85 -17.39 -51.08
CA TYR A 330 10.75 -16.43 -51.17
C TYR A 330 10.06 -16.17 -49.82
N LYS A 331 10.83 -15.68 -48.84
CA LYS A 331 10.28 -15.15 -47.58
C LYS A 331 9.52 -13.84 -47.88
N GLY A 332 8.19 -13.87 -47.81
CA GLY A 332 7.35 -12.74 -48.20
C GLY A 332 7.46 -11.51 -47.28
N ASN A 333 8.14 -10.47 -47.74
CA ASN A 333 8.37 -9.20 -46.99
C ASN A 333 7.10 -8.41 -46.56
N CYS A 334 5.90 -8.87 -46.90
CA CYS A 334 4.66 -8.12 -46.66
C CYS A 334 4.38 -7.89 -45.16
N GLY A 335 4.53 -8.92 -44.33
CA GLY A 335 4.20 -8.86 -42.89
C GLY A 335 5.09 -7.92 -42.07
N GLU A 336 6.40 -7.95 -42.31
CA GLU A 336 7.37 -7.12 -41.57
C GLU A 336 7.22 -5.63 -41.92
N ILE A 337 6.91 -5.29 -43.18
CA ILE A 337 6.65 -3.90 -43.60
C ILE A 337 5.37 -3.36 -42.96
N GLN A 338 4.33 -4.20 -42.82
CA GLN A 338 3.05 -3.79 -42.25
C GLN A 338 3.13 -3.58 -40.73
N LYS A 339 3.79 -4.48 -39.98
CA LYS A 339 4.09 -4.29 -38.54
C LYS A 339 4.97 -3.06 -38.27
N ASN A 340 5.98 -2.81 -39.10
CA ASN A 340 6.81 -1.59 -38.99
C ASN A 340 6.04 -0.30 -39.40
N GLY A 341 4.92 -0.43 -40.12
CA GLY A 341 4.00 0.66 -40.42
C GLY A 341 3.16 1.07 -39.20
N SER A 342 2.46 0.11 -38.59
CA SER A 342 1.59 0.39 -37.43
C SER A 342 2.36 0.91 -36.22
N LEU A 343 3.54 0.35 -35.91
CA LEU A 343 4.37 0.82 -34.80
C LEU A 343 4.79 2.29 -34.94
N LYS A 344 4.99 2.79 -36.17
CA LYS A 344 5.29 4.20 -36.44
C LYS A 344 4.06 5.10 -36.27
N SER A 345 2.88 4.63 -36.66
CA SER A 345 1.61 5.32 -36.41
C SER A 345 1.30 5.43 -34.91
N ILE A 346 1.51 4.35 -34.14
CA ILE A 346 1.28 4.35 -32.68
C ILE A 346 2.27 5.29 -31.97
N LYS A 347 3.57 5.29 -32.37
CA LYS A 347 4.55 6.28 -31.88
C LYS A 347 4.11 7.73 -32.11
N LEU A 348 3.53 8.03 -33.28
CA LEU A 348 3.01 9.35 -33.61
C LEU A 348 1.81 9.73 -32.75
N ILE A 349 0.88 8.80 -32.49
CA ILE A 349 -0.26 9.01 -31.59
C ILE A 349 0.19 9.25 -30.15
N MET A 350 1.15 8.47 -29.65
CA MET A 350 1.64 8.53 -28.27
C MET A 350 2.44 9.80 -27.94
N THR A 351 3.12 10.39 -28.93
CA THR A 351 4.04 11.53 -28.70
C THR A 351 3.38 12.71 -27.94
N PRO A 352 2.22 13.27 -28.37
CA PRO A 352 1.56 14.34 -27.62
C PRO A 352 0.93 13.86 -26.29
N LEU A 353 0.49 12.60 -26.20
CA LEU A 353 -0.10 12.05 -24.98
C LEU A 353 0.94 12.00 -23.85
N ILE A 354 2.14 11.48 -24.15
CA ILE A 354 3.28 11.46 -23.22
C ILE A 354 3.68 12.89 -22.85
N GLY A 355 3.83 13.77 -23.85
CA GLY A 355 4.19 15.17 -23.62
C GLY A 355 3.26 15.86 -22.62
N ILE A 356 1.94 15.73 -22.80
CA ILE A 356 0.93 16.36 -21.94
C ILE A 356 0.86 15.70 -20.55
N MET A 357 1.08 14.39 -20.44
CA MET A 357 1.21 13.70 -19.15
C MET A 357 2.46 14.09 -18.37
N SER A 358 3.54 14.50 -19.06
CA SER A 358 4.79 14.95 -18.43
C SER A 358 4.82 16.44 -18.07
N THR A 359 3.77 17.21 -18.40
CA THR A 359 3.71 18.67 -18.16
C THR A 359 2.65 19.05 -17.13
N ASN A 360 2.94 20.14 -16.38
CA ASN A 360 2.01 20.76 -15.43
C ASN A 360 0.86 21.50 -16.15
N CYS A 361 -0.01 20.75 -16.81
CA CYS A 361 -1.25 21.21 -17.44
C CYS A 361 -2.40 21.32 -16.43
N ASP A 362 -3.55 21.82 -16.88
CA ASP A 362 -4.81 21.75 -16.15
C ASP A 362 -5.25 20.28 -15.93
N VAL A 363 -5.82 19.96 -14.77
CA VAL A 363 -6.34 18.62 -14.43
C VAL A 363 -7.35 18.14 -15.46
N SER A 364 -8.16 19.05 -16.00
CA SER A 364 -9.16 18.79 -17.05
C SER A 364 -8.51 18.34 -18.36
N VAL A 365 -7.33 18.87 -18.69
CA VAL A 365 -6.53 18.46 -19.86
C VAL A 365 -5.89 17.10 -19.62
N GLN A 366 -5.34 16.86 -18.41
CA GLN A 366 -4.80 15.55 -18.05
C GLN A 366 -5.89 14.47 -18.13
N LEU A 367 -7.09 14.73 -17.61
CA LEU A 367 -8.25 13.84 -17.72
C LEU A 367 -8.67 13.62 -19.18
N ALA A 368 -8.74 14.66 -20.01
CA ALA A 368 -9.01 14.51 -21.44
C ALA A 368 -7.94 13.64 -22.15
N CYS A 369 -6.66 13.79 -21.79
CA CYS A 369 -5.56 13.00 -22.30
C CYS A 369 -5.61 11.52 -21.83
N LEU A 370 -5.94 11.26 -20.56
CA LEU A 370 -6.17 9.90 -20.04
C LEU A 370 -7.38 9.22 -20.72
N ASN A 371 -8.48 9.95 -20.94
CA ASN A 371 -9.62 9.45 -21.71
C ASN A 371 -9.18 9.02 -23.13
N THR A 372 -8.38 9.84 -23.83
CA THR A 372 -7.86 9.54 -25.17
C THR A 372 -6.86 8.38 -25.18
N TRP A 373 -6.05 8.22 -24.12
CA TRP A 373 -5.17 7.06 -23.94
C TRP A 373 -5.96 5.76 -23.68
N CYS A 374 -6.97 5.78 -22.81
CA CYS A 374 -7.86 4.64 -22.60
C CYS A 374 -8.63 4.25 -23.87
N TYR A 375 -9.00 5.23 -24.71
CA TYR A 375 -9.57 4.98 -26.04
C TYR A 375 -8.58 4.25 -26.96
N LEU A 376 -7.29 4.63 -26.94
CA LEU A 376 -6.24 3.94 -27.69
C LEU A 376 -6.05 2.49 -27.20
N LEU A 377 -6.02 2.26 -25.88
CA LEU A 377 -5.95 0.91 -25.31
C LEU A 377 -7.14 0.04 -25.75
N HIS A 378 -8.36 0.57 -25.64
CA HIS A 378 -9.57 -0.10 -26.10
C HIS A 378 -9.55 -0.41 -27.62
N LYS A 379 -8.99 0.48 -28.45
CA LYS A 379 -8.88 0.31 -29.91
C LYS A 379 -7.77 -0.65 -30.36
N LEU A 380 -6.73 -0.84 -29.55
CA LEU A 380 -5.70 -1.86 -29.74
C LEU A 380 -6.17 -3.26 -29.32
N ASP A 381 -7.24 -3.35 -28.52
CA ASP A 381 -7.87 -4.57 -28.04
C ASP A 381 -6.84 -5.55 -27.44
N THR A 382 -6.84 -6.83 -27.83
CA THR A 382 -5.89 -7.82 -27.31
C THR A 382 -4.42 -7.49 -27.61
N SER A 383 -4.12 -6.69 -28.64
CA SER A 383 -2.73 -6.35 -29.01
C SER A 383 -2.05 -5.36 -28.05
N VAL A 384 -2.79 -4.76 -27.10
CA VAL A 384 -2.19 -4.01 -25.98
C VAL A 384 -1.19 -4.89 -25.20
N ASN A 385 -1.50 -6.18 -25.05
CA ASN A 385 -0.78 -7.12 -24.20
C ASN A 385 0.56 -7.60 -24.81
N ASP A 386 0.85 -7.30 -26.08
CA ASP A 386 2.16 -7.54 -26.68
C ASP A 386 3.23 -6.75 -25.89
N SER A 387 4.30 -7.40 -25.43
CA SER A 387 5.39 -6.74 -24.66
C SER A 387 5.98 -5.51 -25.39
N SER A 388 5.98 -5.50 -26.72
CA SER A 388 6.39 -4.34 -27.53
C SER A 388 5.40 -3.16 -27.53
N MET A 389 4.10 -3.44 -27.34
CA MET A 389 3.04 -2.42 -27.20
C MET A 389 2.96 -1.91 -25.76
N ILE A 390 3.13 -2.77 -24.75
CA ILE A 390 3.21 -2.34 -23.34
C ILE A 390 4.34 -1.31 -23.16
N ARG A 391 5.55 -1.60 -23.66
CA ARG A 391 6.71 -0.69 -23.62
C ARG A 391 6.52 0.61 -24.42
N LEU A 392 5.58 0.67 -25.36
CA LEU A 392 5.33 1.84 -26.22
C LEU A 392 4.13 2.69 -25.78
N VAL A 393 3.06 2.05 -25.30
CA VAL A 393 1.75 2.67 -25.08
C VAL A 393 1.42 2.77 -23.60
N VAL A 394 1.78 1.76 -22.81
CA VAL A 394 1.39 1.65 -21.40
C VAL A 394 2.47 2.24 -20.48
N GLN A 395 3.70 1.78 -20.63
CA GLN A 395 4.84 2.16 -19.78
C GLN A 395 5.11 3.68 -19.73
N PRO A 396 5.13 4.44 -20.85
CA PRO A 396 5.47 5.86 -20.79
C PRO A 396 4.44 6.72 -20.05
N ILE A 397 3.17 6.29 -20.01
CA ILE A 397 2.09 7.04 -19.35
C ILE A 397 2.12 6.79 -17.83
N PHE A 398 2.28 5.54 -17.39
CA PHE A 398 2.51 5.26 -15.96
C PHE A 398 3.79 5.92 -15.44
N GLU A 399 4.89 5.88 -16.20
CA GLU A 399 6.13 6.58 -15.80
C GLU A 399 5.93 8.10 -15.71
N ALA A 400 5.21 8.73 -16.65
CA ALA A 400 4.93 10.17 -16.60
C ALA A 400 4.04 10.54 -15.40
N VAL A 401 2.88 9.89 -15.23
CA VAL A 401 1.91 10.21 -14.17
C VAL A 401 2.50 9.97 -12.78
N PHE A 402 3.26 8.89 -12.58
CA PHE A 402 3.83 8.59 -11.27
C PHE A 402 5.05 9.45 -10.93
N GLN A 403 5.78 10.00 -11.92
CA GLN A 403 6.88 10.95 -11.69
C GLN A 403 6.45 12.37 -11.32
N MET A 404 5.18 12.73 -11.55
CA MET A 404 4.60 14.01 -11.11
C MET A 404 4.48 14.05 -9.58
N ASP A 405 4.75 15.21 -9.00
CA ASP A 405 4.55 15.43 -7.57
C ASP A 405 3.04 15.30 -7.22
N PRO A 406 2.70 14.60 -6.12
CA PRO A 406 1.32 14.36 -5.68
C PRO A 406 0.71 15.57 -4.94
N ASP A 407 0.77 16.73 -5.58
CA ASP A 407 -0.07 17.89 -5.23
C ASP A 407 -1.56 17.49 -5.31
N GLY A 408 -2.41 18.15 -4.51
CA GLY A 408 -3.85 17.86 -4.41
C GLY A 408 -4.65 17.88 -5.72
N LYS A 409 -4.06 18.42 -6.80
CA LYS A 409 -4.61 18.43 -8.17
C LYS A 409 -4.38 17.11 -8.92
N ASN A 410 -3.27 16.41 -8.64
CA ASN A 410 -2.79 15.24 -9.40
C ASN A 410 -3.08 13.91 -8.68
N ILE A 411 -3.55 13.94 -7.42
CA ILE A 411 -3.88 12.72 -6.65
C ILE A 411 -4.91 11.86 -7.41
N TRP A 412 -5.94 12.49 -7.99
CA TRP A 412 -7.01 11.77 -8.67
C TRP A 412 -6.52 11.05 -9.95
N THR A 413 -5.69 11.72 -10.77
CA THR A 413 -5.11 11.10 -11.97
C THR A 413 -4.10 10.00 -11.62
N ARG A 414 -3.34 10.17 -10.52
CA ARG A 414 -2.44 9.15 -9.96
C ARG A 414 -3.20 7.92 -9.46
N ASN A 415 -4.27 8.10 -8.68
CA ASN A 415 -5.09 7.00 -8.14
C ASN A 415 -5.76 6.21 -9.26
N LEU A 416 -6.30 6.89 -10.28
CA LEU A 416 -6.92 6.24 -11.43
C LEU A 416 -5.92 5.37 -12.23
N CYS A 417 -4.67 5.82 -12.34
CA CYS A 417 -3.60 5.02 -12.94
C CYS A 417 -3.16 3.84 -12.05
N VAL A 418 -3.22 3.98 -10.73
CA VAL A 418 -3.02 2.86 -9.78
C VAL A 418 -4.12 1.80 -9.94
N ASP A 419 -5.39 2.20 -10.03
CA ASP A 419 -6.50 1.26 -10.23
C ASP A 419 -6.40 0.54 -11.59
N LEU A 420 -6.09 1.25 -12.67
CA LEU A 420 -5.87 0.65 -14.00
C LEU A 420 -4.66 -0.32 -14.04
N LEU A 421 -3.62 -0.05 -13.25
CA LEU A 421 -2.47 -0.94 -13.12
C LEU A 421 -2.78 -2.18 -12.29
N ASP A 422 -3.54 -2.05 -11.21
CA ASP A 422 -4.02 -3.19 -10.40
C ASP A 422 -4.95 -4.08 -11.24
N ASP A 423 -5.84 -3.51 -12.05
CA ASP A 423 -6.71 -4.28 -12.95
C ASP A 423 -5.92 -5.07 -14.01
N PHE A 424 -4.81 -4.51 -14.50
CA PHE A 424 -3.88 -5.22 -15.40
C PHE A 424 -3.12 -6.33 -14.69
N ILE A 425 -2.58 -6.08 -13.49
CA ILE A 425 -1.87 -7.10 -12.71
C ILE A 425 -2.82 -8.24 -12.33
N LEU A 426 -4.02 -7.92 -11.85
CA LEU A 426 -5.06 -8.87 -11.46
C LEU A 426 -5.65 -9.66 -12.64
N ALA A 427 -5.43 -9.25 -13.90
CA ALA A 427 -5.79 -10.07 -15.07
C ALA A 427 -5.11 -11.45 -15.09
N LYS A 428 -4.00 -11.61 -14.36
CA LYS A 428 -3.32 -12.90 -14.13
C LYS A 428 -4.04 -13.81 -13.12
N CYS A 429 -4.82 -13.21 -12.22
CA CYS A 429 -5.43 -13.86 -11.06
C CYS A 429 -6.95 -14.05 -11.20
N LYS A 430 -7.53 -13.66 -12.34
CA LYS A 430 -8.94 -13.88 -12.69
C LYS A 430 -9.06 -15.21 -13.44
N ASP A 431 -9.94 -16.11 -12.98
CA ASP A 431 -10.22 -17.37 -13.68
C ASP A 431 -10.75 -17.13 -15.09
N ILE A 432 -10.42 -18.03 -16.03
CA ILE A 432 -10.69 -17.84 -17.47
C ILE A 432 -12.13 -18.29 -17.84
N ASP A 433 -13.11 -17.88 -17.05
CA ASP A 433 -14.52 -17.92 -17.42
C ASP A 433 -14.81 -16.78 -18.38
N TYR A 434 -15.00 -17.11 -19.66
CA TYR A 434 -15.09 -16.16 -20.78
C TYR A 434 -16.21 -15.11 -20.63
N ASP A 435 -17.30 -15.42 -19.92
CA ASP A 435 -18.41 -14.50 -19.67
C ASP A 435 -18.08 -13.38 -18.65
N SER A 436 -17.04 -13.55 -17.84
CA SER A 436 -16.69 -12.62 -16.74
C SER A 436 -16.13 -11.27 -17.21
N LEU A 437 -15.51 -11.20 -18.40
CA LEU A 437 -14.81 -10.00 -18.88
C LEU A 437 -15.70 -8.76 -18.95
N ASN A 438 -17.01 -8.94 -19.19
CA ASN A 438 -17.96 -7.83 -19.30
C ASN A 438 -18.39 -7.24 -17.94
N GLN A 439 -18.12 -7.91 -16.82
CA GLN A 439 -18.46 -7.37 -15.49
C GLN A 439 -17.36 -6.48 -14.89
N VAL A 440 -16.10 -6.64 -15.29
CA VAL A 440 -14.94 -5.99 -14.66
C VAL A 440 -15.04 -4.46 -14.68
N SER A 441 -15.43 -3.87 -15.81
CA SER A 441 -15.53 -2.41 -15.96
C SER A 441 -16.53 -1.74 -15.00
N HIS A 442 -17.52 -2.48 -14.49
CA HIS A 442 -18.51 -1.93 -13.57
C HIS A 442 -17.99 -1.73 -12.13
N GLN A 443 -16.90 -2.40 -11.72
CA GLN A 443 -16.37 -2.23 -10.36
C GLN A 443 -15.64 -0.90 -10.15
N LEU A 444 -15.05 -0.33 -11.21
CA LEU A 444 -14.42 1.00 -11.17
C LEU A 444 -15.45 2.10 -10.84
N SER A 445 -16.68 1.97 -11.34
CA SER A 445 -17.77 2.93 -11.09
C SER A 445 -18.16 3.03 -9.62
N ALA A 446 -18.08 1.93 -8.85
CA ALA A 446 -18.52 1.92 -7.46
C ALA A 446 -17.52 2.59 -6.48
N LYS A 447 -16.31 2.94 -6.94
CA LYS A 447 -15.25 3.55 -6.12
C LYS A 447 -14.89 4.98 -6.52
N SER A 448 -15.10 5.37 -7.77
CA SER A 448 -14.74 6.71 -8.27
C SER A 448 -15.52 7.84 -7.59
N ASP A 449 -16.79 7.60 -7.28
CA ASP A 449 -17.76 8.67 -7.07
C ASP A 449 -17.72 9.26 -5.65
N ALA A 450 -17.04 8.60 -4.71
CA ALA A 450 -16.93 9.03 -3.32
C ALA A 450 -15.81 10.07 -3.07
N ASN A 451 -14.77 10.10 -3.90
CA ASN A 451 -13.53 10.87 -3.69
C ASN A 451 -13.16 11.82 -4.85
N ALA A 452 -14.07 12.04 -5.79
CA ALA A 452 -13.86 13.02 -6.86
C ALA A 452 -13.90 14.45 -6.30
N PRO A 453 -12.97 15.35 -6.69
CA PRO A 453 -13.15 16.79 -6.45
C PRO A 453 -14.43 17.28 -7.15
N PRO A 454 -15.10 18.33 -6.64
CA PRO A 454 -16.16 19.01 -7.39
C PRO A 454 -15.54 19.80 -8.55
N ILE A 455 -15.20 19.11 -9.64
CA ILE A 455 -14.63 19.70 -10.86
C ILE A 455 -15.70 20.59 -11.50
N SER A 456 -15.47 21.90 -11.48
CA SER A 456 -16.37 22.89 -12.08
C SER A 456 -16.24 22.92 -13.61
N GLY A 457 -16.67 21.84 -14.28
CA GLY A 457 -16.91 21.82 -15.73
C GLY A 457 -16.58 20.52 -16.46
N ASN A 458 -17.62 19.87 -17.00
CA ASN A 458 -17.69 19.24 -18.33
C ASN A 458 -16.72 18.10 -18.71
N CYS A 459 -15.71 17.77 -17.91
CA CYS A 459 -14.80 16.64 -18.15
C CYS A 459 -15.10 15.48 -17.20
N SER A 460 -16.07 14.63 -17.56
CA SER A 460 -16.29 13.36 -16.87
C SER A 460 -15.37 12.26 -17.41
N TRP A 461 -15.07 11.28 -16.55
CA TRP A 461 -14.34 10.06 -16.95
C TRP A 461 -15.12 9.28 -18.01
N LYS A 462 -14.41 8.76 -19.02
CA LYS A 462 -14.95 7.86 -20.04
C LYS A 462 -14.43 6.45 -19.79
N GLN A 463 -15.25 5.62 -19.16
CA GLN A 463 -14.94 4.19 -19.00
C GLN A 463 -14.98 3.50 -20.38
N TYR A 464 -13.80 3.19 -20.90
CA TYR A 464 -13.62 2.30 -22.05
C TYR A 464 -13.14 0.93 -21.54
N PRO A 465 -13.78 -0.19 -21.90
CA PRO A 465 -13.36 -1.51 -21.41
C PRO A 465 -12.06 -1.94 -22.11
N ILE A 466 -11.03 -2.23 -21.32
CA ILE A 466 -9.70 -2.65 -21.80
C ILE A 466 -9.55 -4.16 -21.58
N LYS A 467 -9.22 -4.91 -22.64
CA LYS A 467 -9.02 -6.37 -22.56
C LYS A 467 -7.59 -6.72 -22.15
N TRP A 468 -7.31 -6.58 -20.86
CA TRP A 468 -6.12 -7.15 -20.25
C TRP A 468 -6.16 -8.69 -20.33
N LEU A 469 -5.07 -9.29 -20.78
CA LEU A 469 -4.87 -10.75 -20.79
C LEU A 469 -3.92 -11.16 -19.64
N PRO A 470 -3.94 -12.43 -19.19
CA PRO A 470 -2.97 -12.94 -18.23
C PRO A 470 -1.53 -12.74 -18.72
N TRP A 471 -0.75 -11.92 -18.01
CA TRP A 471 0.62 -11.57 -18.38
C TRP A 471 1.62 -12.73 -18.17
N ASP A 472 2.79 -12.66 -18.82
CA ASP A 472 3.88 -13.64 -18.70
C ASP A 472 5.10 -13.07 -17.94
N LEU A 473 6.07 -13.92 -17.62
CA LEU A 473 7.24 -13.52 -16.84
C LEU A 473 8.13 -12.47 -17.55
N SER A 474 7.98 -12.24 -18.85
CA SER A 474 8.70 -11.17 -19.58
C SER A 474 8.22 -9.76 -19.21
N LEU A 475 7.09 -9.67 -18.51
CA LEU A 475 6.48 -8.44 -18.03
C LEU A 475 6.75 -8.17 -16.54
N LEU A 476 7.39 -9.09 -15.82
CA LEU A 476 7.74 -8.90 -14.40
C LEU A 476 8.60 -7.64 -14.18
N ASP A 477 9.66 -7.47 -14.98
CA ASP A 477 10.51 -6.26 -14.96
C ASP A 477 9.70 -4.97 -15.17
N PHE A 478 8.67 -5.01 -16.01
CA PHE A 478 7.79 -3.86 -16.25
C PHE A 478 6.96 -3.54 -14.99
N HIS A 479 6.30 -4.54 -14.40
CA HIS A 479 5.49 -4.32 -13.19
C HIS A 479 6.35 -3.83 -12.03
N LEU A 480 7.50 -4.45 -11.78
CA LEU A 480 8.44 -4.04 -10.73
C LEU A 480 9.00 -2.63 -10.99
N LYS A 481 9.36 -2.27 -12.23
CA LYS A 481 9.83 -0.91 -12.55
C LYS A 481 8.75 0.14 -12.31
N VAL A 482 7.50 -0.12 -12.69
CA VAL A 482 6.40 0.84 -12.50
C VAL A 482 6.08 1.02 -11.00
N ILE A 483 6.10 -0.05 -10.20
CA ILE A 483 5.93 0.03 -8.74
C ILE A 483 7.14 0.73 -8.10
N TYR A 484 8.37 0.52 -8.58
CA TYR A 484 9.57 1.24 -8.12
C TYR A 484 9.40 2.76 -8.33
N VAL A 485 9.01 3.19 -9.52
CA VAL A 485 8.73 4.60 -9.82
C VAL A 485 7.60 5.17 -8.95
N LEU A 486 6.61 4.37 -8.56
CA LEU A 486 5.56 4.80 -7.64
C LEU A 486 6.09 5.03 -6.21
N ILE A 487 6.96 4.15 -5.71
CA ILE A 487 7.54 4.19 -4.35
C ILE A 487 8.57 5.31 -4.18
N CYS A 488 9.51 5.46 -5.14
CA CYS A 488 10.62 6.43 -5.07
C CYS A 488 10.20 7.92 -5.09
N GLN A 489 8.90 8.20 -5.04
CA GLN A 489 8.31 9.54 -5.03
C GLN A 489 7.87 9.96 -3.62
N LEU A 490 7.54 9.01 -2.75
CA LEU A 490 7.21 9.27 -1.33
C LEU A 490 8.35 9.93 -0.52
N PRO A 491 9.65 9.74 -0.84
CA PRO A 491 10.75 10.47 -0.18
C PRO A 491 10.82 11.97 -0.48
N ARG A 492 10.13 12.50 -1.51
CA ARG A 492 10.21 13.93 -1.86
C ARG A 492 9.60 14.82 -0.77
N GLU A 493 10.16 16.00 -0.56
CA GLU A 493 9.69 16.98 0.44
C GLU A 493 8.33 17.60 0.10
N THR A 494 7.92 17.57 -1.17
CA THR A 494 6.62 18.04 -1.67
C THR A 494 5.42 17.19 -1.20
N VAL A 495 5.62 15.92 -0.82
CA VAL A 495 4.52 15.02 -0.45
C VAL A 495 4.08 15.23 1.00
N SER A 496 2.83 15.63 1.23
CA SER A 496 2.24 15.68 2.57
C SER A 496 2.12 14.27 3.20
N HIS A 497 2.23 14.18 4.52
CA HIS A 497 2.13 12.91 5.26
C HIS A 497 0.83 12.13 4.92
N ASP A 498 -0.29 12.84 4.86
CA ASP A 498 -1.62 12.27 4.60
C ASP A 498 -1.74 11.68 3.18
N ASN A 499 -0.92 12.15 2.22
CA ASN A 499 -0.83 11.59 0.87
C ASN A 499 0.17 10.42 0.78
N ARG A 500 1.13 10.30 1.71
CA ARG A 500 2.14 9.21 1.69
C ARG A 500 1.52 7.86 2.05
N ILE A 501 0.70 7.79 3.10
CA ILE A 501 0.16 6.51 3.60
C ILE A 501 -0.74 5.83 2.53
N PRO A 502 -1.71 6.49 1.89
CA PRO A 502 -2.51 5.86 0.83
C PRO A 502 -1.67 5.43 -0.39
N ALA A 503 -0.64 6.20 -0.75
CA ALA A 503 0.27 5.86 -1.85
C ALA A 503 1.19 4.67 -1.49
N ALA A 504 1.56 4.53 -0.22
CA ALA A 504 2.32 3.41 0.32
C ALA A 504 1.50 2.11 0.30
N ASP A 505 0.29 2.15 0.86
CA ASP A 505 -0.63 1.01 0.87
C ASP A 505 -1.02 0.59 -0.55
N ALA A 506 -1.23 1.54 -1.47
CA ALA A 506 -1.43 1.26 -2.89
C ALA A 506 -0.21 0.55 -3.52
N SER A 507 1.00 1.02 -3.25
CA SER A 507 2.24 0.40 -3.76
C SER A 507 2.42 -1.03 -3.25
N LEU A 508 2.16 -1.25 -1.96
CA LEU A 508 2.21 -2.58 -1.34
C LEU A 508 1.12 -3.52 -1.89
N LYS A 509 -0.10 -3.02 -2.08
CA LYS A 509 -1.20 -3.77 -2.68
C LYS A 509 -0.83 -4.23 -4.09
N LEU A 510 -0.35 -3.33 -4.95
CA LEU A 510 0.11 -3.65 -6.30
C LEU A 510 1.22 -4.71 -6.28
N PHE A 511 2.19 -4.59 -5.37
CA PHE A 511 3.26 -5.57 -5.22
C PHE A 511 2.75 -6.95 -4.81
N ARG A 512 1.80 -7.03 -3.85
CA ARG A 512 1.14 -8.30 -3.49
C ARG A 512 0.32 -8.89 -4.63
N SER A 513 -0.37 -8.06 -5.42
CA SER A 513 -1.05 -8.49 -6.66
C SER A 513 -0.05 -9.13 -7.65
N VAL A 514 1.15 -8.56 -7.81
CA VAL A 514 2.22 -9.13 -8.66
C VAL A 514 2.72 -10.47 -8.09
N LEU A 515 3.04 -10.53 -6.79
CA LEU A 515 3.54 -11.76 -6.15
C LEU A 515 2.55 -12.93 -6.27
N LYS A 516 1.24 -12.68 -6.13
CA LYS A 516 0.18 -13.68 -6.38
C LYS A 516 0.19 -14.18 -7.83
N GLY A 517 0.37 -13.28 -8.79
CA GLY A 517 0.53 -13.63 -10.20
C GLY A 517 1.76 -14.50 -10.49
N ILE A 518 2.85 -14.30 -9.73
CA ILE A 518 4.07 -15.16 -9.80
C ILE A 518 3.81 -16.51 -9.13
N GLN A 519 3.15 -16.54 -7.97
CA GLN A 519 2.79 -17.78 -7.26
C GLN A 519 1.93 -18.71 -8.13
N LEU A 520 1.02 -18.14 -8.94
CA LEU A 520 0.22 -18.88 -9.93
C LEU A 520 1.06 -19.44 -11.09
N GLU A 521 2.14 -18.76 -11.50
CA GLU A 521 3.05 -19.27 -12.53
C GLU A 521 3.97 -20.37 -11.96
N PHE A 522 4.46 -20.21 -10.72
CA PHE A 522 5.29 -21.19 -10.01
C PHE A 522 4.55 -22.53 -9.80
N LYS A 523 3.21 -22.51 -9.72
CA LYS A 523 2.35 -23.70 -9.60
C LYS A 523 2.08 -24.41 -10.95
N ARG A 524 2.58 -23.91 -12.08
CA ARG A 524 2.43 -24.58 -13.38
C ARG A 524 3.48 -25.69 -13.54
N SER A 525 3.03 -26.85 -14.03
CA SER A 525 3.87 -28.04 -14.29
C SER A 525 4.96 -27.87 -15.37
N SER A 526 5.06 -26.70 -16.00
CA SER A 526 5.95 -26.40 -17.12
C SER A 526 7.04 -25.36 -16.81
N ILE A 527 7.10 -24.80 -15.59
CA ILE A 527 8.08 -23.76 -15.26
C ILE A 527 9.49 -24.35 -15.08
N SER A 528 10.53 -23.65 -15.54
CA SER A 528 11.92 -24.10 -15.35
C SER A 528 12.58 -23.45 -14.14
N TYR A 529 13.63 -24.12 -13.62
CA TYR A 529 14.52 -23.57 -12.59
C TYR A 529 15.08 -22.19 -12.97
N ASN A 530 15.38 -21.97 -14.26
CA ASN A 530 15.90 -20.70 -14.74
C ASN A 530 14.86 -19.59 -14.64
N ASP A 531 13.59 -19.87 -14.94
CA ASP A 531 12.51 -18.89 -14.85
C ASP A 531 12.25 -18.50 -13.38
N ILE A 532 12.22 -19.49 -12.48
CA ILE A 532 12.10 -19.26 -11.03
C ILE A 532 13.26 -18.39 -10.53
N MET A 533 14.50 -18.71 -10.94
CA MET A 533 15.68 -17.93 -10.55
C MET A 533 15.67 -16.51 -11.13
N LEU A 534 15.24 -16.30 -12.38
CA LEU A 534 15.09 -14.97 -12.96
C LEU A 534 14.06 -14.14 -12.17
N CYS A 535 12.91 -14.73 -11.83
CA CYS A 535 11.90 -14.09 -11.00
C CYS A 535 12.42 -13.72 -9.60
N LEU A 536 13.05 -14.66 -8.89
CA LEU A 536 13.59 -14.41 -7.56
C LEU A 536 14.67 -13.31 -7.58
N ASN A 537 15.60 -13.35 -8.54
CA ASN A 537 16.61 -12.30 -8.70
C ASN A 537 15.97 -10.93 -9.01
N ALA A 538 14.94 -10.86 -9.84
CA ALA A 538 14.23 -9.62 -10.15
C ALA A 538 13.52 -9.04 -8.91
N ILE A 539 12.84 -9.88 -8.12
CA ILE A 539 12.13 -9.49 -6.89
C ILE A 539 13.11 -9.00 -5.82
N LEU A 540 14.15 -9.78 -5.51
CA LEU A 540 15.11 -9.44 -4.46
C LEU A 540 15.87 -8.16 -4.79
N LYS A 541 16.32 -8.01 -6.05
CA LYS A 541 16.95 -6.80 -6.54
C LYS A 541 16.02 -5.58 -6.50
N PHE A 542 14.72 -5.76 -6.81
CA PHE A 542 13.74 -4.69 -6.67
C PHE A 542 13.64 -4.22 -5.22
N ILE A 543 13.54 -5.12 -4.24
CA ILE A 543 13.44 -4.73 -2.82
C ILE A 543 14.76 -4.11 -2.32
N ASN A 544 15.91 -4.68 -2.66
CA ASN A 544 17.22 -4.12 -2.29
C ASN A 544 17.38 -2.68 -2.82
N ASN A 545 17.03 -2.43 -4.10
CA ASN A 545 17.03 -1.08 -4.67
C ASN A 545 16.08 -0.12 -3.93
N VAL A 546 14.86 -0.56 -3.58
CA VAL A 546 13.91 0.27 -2.81
C VAL A 546 14.48 0.62 -1.42
N CYS A 547 15.12 -0.34 -0.76
CA CYS A 547 15.73 -0.13 0.55
C CYS A 547 16.93 0.82 0.48
N GLU A 548 17.83 0.65 -0.49
CA GLU A 548 18.98 1.56 -0.67
C GLU A 548 18.51 3.00 -0.98
N GLU A 549 17.54 3.18 -1.87
CA GLU A 549 16.98 4.50 -2.20
C GLU A 549 16.36 5.16 -0.95
N VAL A 550 15.53 4.44 -0.20
CA VAL A 550 14.90 4.94 1.05
C VAL A 550 15.95 5.33 2.09
N SER A 551 16.94 4.47 2.34
CA SER A 551 17.93 4.69 3.38
C SER A 551 18.95 5.78 3.06
N SER A 552 19.23 6.03 1.77
CA SER A 552 20.10 7.11 1.31
C SER A 552 19.52 8.50 1.56
N ASN A 553 18.19 8.64 1.61
CA ASN A 553 17.51 9.90 1.84
C ASN A 553 17.59 10.28 3.33
N SER A 554 18.27 11.39 3.62
CA SER A 554 18.63 11.84 4.98
C SER A 554 17.52 12.58 5.73
N SER A 555 16.29 12.07 5.67
CA SER A 555 15.08 12.71 6.23
C SER A 555 14.44 11.84 7.32
N ASP A 556 13.85 12.47 8.35
CA ASP A 556 13.21 11.82 9.51
C ASP A 556 11.86 11.13 9.15
N ARG A 557 11.92 10.13 8.26
CA ARG A 557 10.74 9.48 7.67
C ARG A 557 10.69 7.99 7.98
N ASN A 558 10.20 7.70 9.18
CA ASN A 558 9.98 6.32 9.65
C ASN A 558 9.00 5.56 8.74
N ASP A 559 8.03 6.27 8.14
CA ASP A 559 7.01 5.76 7.22
C ASP A 559 7.63 5.01 6.01
N LEU A 560 8.79 5.46 5.52
CA LEU A 560 9.44 4.83 4.36
C LEU A 560 10.12 3.50 4.73
N HIS A 561 10.71 3.43 5.92
CA HIS A 561 11.31 2.20 6.44
C HIS A 561 10.21 1.16 6.73
N HIS A 562 9.03 1.60 7.19
CA HIS A 562 7.85 0.75 7.36
C HIS A 562 7.42 0.05 6.06
N ILE A 563 7.45 0.75 4.92
CA ILE A 563 7.17 0.19 3.58
C ILE A 563 8.20 -0.87 3.21
N CYS A 564 9.49 -0.60 3.45
CA CYS A 564 10.56 -1.56 3.14
C CYS A 564 10.36 -2.88 3.89
N LEU A 565 10.01 -2.84 5.17
CA LEU A 565 9.69 -4.03 5.96
C LEU A 565 8.41 -4.74 5.44
N GLN A 566 7.36 -3.99 5.06
CA GLN A 566 6.15 -4.55 4.45
C GLN A 566 6.41 -5.27 3.11
N LEU A 567 7.35 -4.78 2.29
CA LEU A 567 7.72 -5.42 1.02
C LEU A 567 8.49 -6.73 1.25
N VAL A 568 9.41 -6.76 2.23
CA VAL A 568 10.12 -7.99 2.61
C VAL A 568 9.15 -9.04 3.17
N GLU A 569 8.24 -8.63 4.06
CA GLU A 569 7.17 -9.49 4.60
C GLU A 569 6.28 -10.07 3.47
N ALA A 570 5.86 -9.23 2.51
CA ALA A 570 5.02 -9.67 1.41
C ALA A 570 5.65 -10.79 0.57
N VAL A 571 6.97 -10.82 0.38
CA VAL A 571 7.64 -11.91 -0.35
C VAL A 571 7.57 -13.23 0.42
N GLY A 572 7.81 -13.19 1.73
CA GLY A 572 7.74 -14.38 2.59
C GLY A 572 6.31 -14.92 2.74
N GLU A 573 5.30 -14.05 2.75
CA GLU A 573 3.89 -14.43 2.88
C GLU A 573 3.24 -14.91 1.58
N GLU A 574 3.57 -14.30 0.43
CA GLU A 574 2.84 -14.50 -0.83
C GLU A 574 3.52 -15.50 -1.79
N ILE A 575 4.83 -15.76 -1.66
CA ILE A 575 5.52 -16.82 -2.45
C ILE A 575 5.54 -18.12 -1.64
N GLU A 576 5.48 -19.27 -2.33
CA GLU A 576 5.44 -20.58 -1.66
C GLU A 576 6.72 -20.85 -0.84
N PRO A 577 6.61 -21.25 0.45
CA PRO A 577 7.78 -21.43 1.31
C PRO A 577 8.80 -22.47 0.80
N THR A 578 8.31 -23.47 0.07
CA THR A 578 9.07 -24.52 -0.64
C THR A 578 10.04 -23.98 -1.68
N ILE A 579 9.88 -22.73 -2.12
CA ILE A 579 10.74 -22.05 -3.09
C ILE A 579 11.64 -21.02 -2.39
N VAL A 580 11.08 -20.18 -1.52
CA VAL A 580 11.84 -19.10 -0.85
C VAL A 580 12.89 -19.66 0.13
N GLY A 581 12.55 -20.72 0.87
CA GLY A 581 13.45 -21.36 1.83
C GLY A 581 14.19 -22.60 1.32
N SER A 582 14.12 -22.92 0.03
CA SER A 582 14.80 -24.12 -0.49
C SER A 582 16.28 -23.85 -0.81
N PRO A 583 17.22 -24.66 -0.31
CA PRO A 583 18.66 -24.49 -0.55
C PRO A 583 19.08 -24.80 -1.99
N LEU A 584 18.15 -25.24 -2.84
CA LEU A 584 18.35 -25.40 -4.29
C LEU A 584 18.46 -24.05 -5.00
N TYR A 585 17.72 -23.04 -4.53
CA TYR A 585 17.72 -21.71 -5.09
C TYR A 585 18.76 -20.87 -4.33
N LYS A 586 19.77 -20.35 -5.03
CA LYS A 586 20.85 -19.56 -4.42
C LYS A 586 21.08 -18.24 -5.14
N VAL A 587 21.21 -17.18 -4.34
CA VAL A 587 21.32 -15.79 -4.79
C VAL A 587 22.53 -15.15 -4.10
N PRO A 588 23.38 -14.38 -4.81
CA PRO A 588 24.49 -13.66 -4.20
C PRO A 588 23.98 -12.53 -3.30
N LEU A 589 24.53 -12.41 -2.10
CA LEU A 589 24.11 -11.41 -1.13
C LEU A 589 24.72 -10.02 -1.41
N ASP A 590 24.13 -9.29 -2.36
CA ASP A 590 24.57 -7.98 -2.86
C ASP A 590 24.14 -6.76 -2.00
N ILE A 591 23.93 -6.98 -0.69
CA ILE A 591 23.51 -5.93 0.25
C ILE A 591 24.74 -5.20 0.80
N LYS A 592 25.03 -3.99 0.27
CA LYS A 592 26.23 -3.19 0.61
C LYS A 592 26.37 -2.90 2.11
N HIS A 593 25.27 -2.83 2.86
CA HIS A 593 25.30 -2.51 4.29
C HIS A 593 26.11 -3.52 5.12
N ILE A 594 26.24 -4.77 4.65
CA ILE A 594 27.02 -5.83 5.30
C ILE A 594 28.51 -5.49 5.38
N GLU A 595 29.06 -4.75 4.41
CA GLU A 595 30.47 -4.32 4.41
C GLU A 595 30.75 -3.26 5.50
N TYR A 596 29.73 -2.48 5.88
CA TYR A 596 29.79 -1.47 6.94
C TYR A 596 29.51 -2.05 8.33
N LEU A 597 28.82 -3.19 8.42
CA LEU A 597 28.62 -3.97 9.65
C LEU A 597 29.88 -4.78 9.98
N GLN A 598 30.98 -4.07 10.25
CA GLN A 598 32.25 -4.66 10.67
C GLN A 598 32.13 -5.20 12.10
N ALA A 599 32.58 -6.43 12.33
CA ALA A 599 32.68 -6.99 13.66
C ALA A 599 33.83 -6.31 14.43
N ASP A 600 33.52 -5.71 15.58
CA ASP A 600 34.51 -5.13 16.48
C ASP A 600 35.54 -6.19 16.92
N ALA A 601 36.81 -6.00 16.58
CA ALA A 601 37.89 -6.94 16.92
C ALA A 601 38.11 -7.09 18.44
N ASP A 602 37.61 -6.14 19.25
CA ASP A 602 37.57 -6.21 20.72
C ASP A 602 36.57 -7.28 21.24
N ILE A 603 35.65 -7.77 20.40
CA ILE A 603 34.74 -8.89 20.70
C ILE A 603 35.50 -10.21 20.47
N GLY A 604 36.29 -10.61 21.47
CA GLY A 604 37.22 -11.75 21.47
C GLY A 604 36.59 -13.16 21.37
N PHE A 605 35.53 -13.32 20.59
CA PHE A 605 34.85 -14.58 20.26
C PHE A 605 35.11 -15.01 18.80
N ALA A 606 36.02 -14.32 18.10
CA ALA A 606 36.41 -14.50 16.69
C ALA A 606 37.10 -15.83 16.33
N LYS A 607 36.78 -16.94 17.00
CA LYS A 607 37.35 -18.28 16.78
C LYS A 607 36.30 -19.34 16.39
N LEU A 608 35.05 -18.94 16.14
CA LEU A 608 33.94 -19.86 15.92
C LEU A 608 33.30 -19.70 14.55
N ASP A 609 33.29 -20.81 13.81
CA ASP A 609 32.94 -20.93 12.39
C ASP A 609 31.41 -21.00 12.16
N VAL A 610 30.67 -20.15 12.87
CA VAL A 610 29.21 -19.99 12.73
C VAL A 610 28.93 -19.10 11.52
N SER A 611 29.34 -19.60 10.34
CA SER A 611 29.13 -19.07 8.99
C SER A 611 28.64 -17.63 8.93
N SER A 612 29.55 -16.69 9.22
CA SER A 612 29.24 -15.26 9.28
C SER A 612 29.00 -14.71 7.88
N VAL A 613 27.74 -14.67 7.46
CA VAL A 613 27.37 -14.35 6.06
C VAL A 613 28.06 -13.08 5.58
N ALA A 614 28.85 -13.23 4.53
CA ALA A 614 29.66 -12.19 3.91
C ALA A 614 28.90 -11.55 2.72
N TYR A 615 29.39 -10.40 2.30
CA TYR A 615 28.96 -9.78 1.05
C TYR A 615 29.30 -10.72 -0.13
N MET A 616 28.34 -10.89 -1.06
CA MET A 616 28.40 -11.82 -2.20
C MET A 616 28.36 -13.33 -1.86
N ASP A 617 28.08 -13.74 -0.62
CA ASP A 617 27.81 -15.15 -0.30
C ASP A 617 26.56 -15.67 -1.04
N MET A 618 26.60 -16.94 -1.47
CA MET A 618 25.49 -17.60 -2.19
C MET A 618 24.49 -18.24 -1.23
N VAL A 619 23.45 -17.47 -0.88
CA VAL A 619 22.47 -17.79 0.17
C VAL A 619 21.09 -18.16 -0.39
N SER A 620 20.22 -18.75 0.44
CA SER A 620 18.80 -18.93 0.09
C SER A 620 18.08 -17.56 -0.03
N PRO A 621 17.01 -17.45 -0.84
CA PRO A 621 16.19 -16.24 -0.88
C PRO A 621 15.66 -15.82 0.49
N MET A 622 15.35 -16.79 1.36
CA MET A 622 14.88 -16.53 2.72
C MET A 622 15.96 -15.90 3.62
N VAL A 623 17.21 -16.36 3.51
CA VAL A 623 18.35 -15.71 4.18
C VAL A 623 18.59 -14.31 3.64
N TYR A 624 18.54 -14.10 2.32
CA TYR A 624 18.70 -12.76 1.72
C TYR A 624 17.68 -11.78 2.30
N LEU A 625 16.38 -12.16 2.32
CA LEU A 625 15.29 -11.36 2.88
C LEU A 625 15.49 -11.10 4.38
N SER A 626 15.97 -12.08 5.14
CA SER A 626 16.26 -11.95 6.58
C SER A 626 17.38 -10.94 6.88
N VAL A 627 18.46 -11.00 6.10
CA VAL A 627 19.57 -10.04 6.21
C VAL A 627 19.12 -8.64 5.83
N LEU A 628 18.32 -8.50 4.76
CA LEU A 628 17.77 -7.21 4.34
C LEU A 628 16.82 -6.62 5.38
N TYR A 629 15.93 -7.43 5.95
CA TYR A 629 15.04 -7.03 7.04
C TYR A 629 15.84 -6.50 8.24
N PHE A 630 16.86 -7.23 8.68
CA PHE A 630 17.73 -6.81 9.79
C PHE A 630 18.45 -5.49 9.48
N CYS A 631 18.98 -5.32 8.26
CA CYS A 631 19.63 -4.08 7.83
C CYS A 631 18.67 -2.88 7.86
N VAL A 632 17.43 -3.03 7.39
CA VAL A 632 16.41 -1.97 7.42
C VAL A 632 16.00 -1.62 8.86
N VAL A 633 15.87 -2.63 9.74
CA VAL A 633 15.60 -2.37 11.17
C VAL A 633 16.75 -1.59 11.81
N VAL A 634 18.01 -2.00 11.63
CA VAL A 634 19.21 -1.29 12.13
C VAL A 634 19.23 0.17 11.65
N GLN A 635 18.97 0.42 10.36
CA GLN A 635 18.98 1.77 9.80
C GLN A 635 17.84 2.65 10.35
N SER A 636 16.72 2.05 10.76
CA SER A 636 15.59 2.76 11.37
C SER A 636 15.78 3.04 12.86
N THR A 637 16.35 2.11 13.65
CA THR A 637 16.55 2.28 15.09
C THR A 637 17.68 3.26 15.42
N LEU A 638 18.65 3.42 14.52
CA LEU A 638 19.71 4.43 14.63
C LEU A 638 19.21 5.89 14.56
N ARG A 639 17.94 6.15 14.20
CA ARG A 639 17.44 7.52 13.93
C ARG A 639 16.49 8.11 14.98
N VAL A 640 15.50 7.38 15.54
CA VAL A 640 14.41 7.99 16.34
C VAL A 640 13.88 7.13 17.52
N LEU A 641 13.47 7.82 18.60
CA LEU A 641 12.73 7.38 19.81
C LEU A 641 11.38 6.61 19.60
N LYS A 642 11.15 5.92 18.47
CA LYS A 642 9.92 5.13 18.18
C LYS A 642 10.24 3.66 17.90
N THR A 643 11.14 3.09 18.69
CA THR A 643 11.65 1.71 18.58
C THR A 643 10.55 0.64 18.63
N ASP A 644 9.62 0.76 19.57
CA ASP A 644 8.78 -0.36 20.03
C ASP A 644 7.90 -0.97 18.93
N PHE A 645 7.36 -0.15 18.04
CA PHE A 645 6.54 -0.65 16.92
C PHE A 645 7.36 -1.49 15.95
N ILE A 646 8.57 -1.05 15.62
CA ILE A 646 9.47 -1.74 14.69
C ILE A 646 9.99 -3.04 15.31
N LEU A 647 10.26 -3.04 16.63
CA LEU A 647 10.67 -4.25 17.37
C LEU A 647 9.54 -5.28 17.49
N HIS A 648 8.31 -4.86 17.78
CA HIS A 648 7.14 -5.75 17.76
C HIS A 648 6.83 -6.28 16.34
N ARG A 649 7.16 -5.51 15.29
CA ARG A 649 7.12 -6.01 13.90
C ARG A 649 8.19 -7.08 13.67
N MET A 650 9.43 -6.80 14.05
CA MET A 650 10.58 -7.72 13.98
C MET A 650 10.30 -9.04 14.72
N GLN A 651 9.67 -8.99 15.90
CA GLN A 651 9.20 -10.17 16.64
C GLN A 651 8.19 -11.01 15.83
N LYS A 652 7.21 -10.37 15.18
CA LYS A 652 6.23 -11.06 14.33
C LYS A 652 6.88 -11.68 13.10
N TYR A 653 7.79 -10.96 12.45
CA TYR A 653 8.57 -11.46 11.32
C TYR A 653 9.38 -12.70 11.73
N PHE A 654 10.14 -12.65 12.83
CA PHE A 654 10.93 -13.81 13.27
C PHE A 654 10.08 -14.98 13.77
N LYS A 655 8.90 -14.74 14.35
CA LYS A 655 7.93 -15.81 14.61
C LYS A 655 7.48 -16.48 13.30
N PHE A 656 7.07 -15.69 12.29
CA PHE A 656 6.63 -16.22 10.99
C PHE A 656 7.75 -17.03 10.32
N MET A 657 8.93 -16.43 10.21
CA MET A 657 10.18 -17.04 9.72
C MET A 657 10.42 -18.44 10.30
N LEU A 658 10.57 -18.55 11.62
CA LEU A 658 10.90 -19.82 12.28
C LEU A 658 9.78 -20.86 12.12
N SER A 659 8.52 -20.42 12.07
CA SER A 659 7.36 -21.32 11.89
C SER A 659 7.14 -21.84 10.47
N SER A 660 7.68 -21.16 9.44
CA SER A 660 7.35 -21.41 8.02
C SER A 660 8.52 -21.89 7.17
N PHE A 661 9.75 -21.82 7.69
CA PHE A 661 11.00 -22.11 6.99
C PHE A 661 11.94 -22.94 7.88
N ASP A 662 13.12 -23.32 7.37
CA ASP A 662 14.14 -23.96 8.19
C ASP A 662 14.60 -23.01 9.32
N PRO A 663 14.36 -23.36 10.61
CA PRO A 663 14.82 -22.53 11.71
C PRO A 663 16.35 -22.53 11.83
N LEU A 664 17.06 -23.57 11.35
CA LEU A 664 18.51 -23.68 11.49
C LEU A 664 19.25 -22.60 10.71
N GLU A 665 19.02 -22.50 9.38
CA GLU A 665 19.66 -21.46 8.56
C GLU A 665 19.28 -20.05 9.07
N SER A 666 18.01 -19.87 9.45
CA SER A 666 17.49 -18.61 10.00
C SER A 666 18.15 -18.17 11.31
N LEU A 667 18.32 -19.09 12.28
CA LEU A 667 18.91 -18.80 13.59
C LEU A 667 20.42 -18.57 13.51
N VAL A 668 21.13 -19.33 12.67
CA VAL A 668 22.57 -19.16 12.43
C VAL A 668 22.84 -17.76 11.88
N VAL A 669 22.10 -17.33 10.85
CA VAL A 669 22.32 -16.02 10.21
C VAL A 669 21.93 -14.87 11.13
N THR A 670 20.76 -14.93 11.78
CA THR A 670 20.30 -13.85 12.68
C THR A 670 21.22 -13.65 13.89
N SER A 671 21.72 -14.75 14.46
CA SER A 671 22.74 -14.69 15.52
C SER A 671 24.04 -14.07 15.00
N GLY A 672 24.52 -14.48 13.82
CA GLY A 672 25.71 -13.89 13.19
C GLY A 672 25.58 -12.39 12.89
N LEU A 673 24.38 -11.91 12.52
CA LEU A 673 24.10 -10.48 12.27
C LEU A 673 24.09 -9.65 13.56
N LEU A 674 23.55 -10.18 14.66
CA LEU A 674 23.58 -9.51 15.97
C LEU A 674 25.02 -9.20 16.40
N TYR A 675 25.94 -10.16 16.28
CA TYR A 675 27.36 -9.97 16.63
C TYR A 675 28.11 -9.01 15.68
N LYS A 676 27.53 -8.65 14.53
CA LYS A 676 28.03 -7.57 13.64
C LYS A 676 27.44 -6.19 13.95
N HIS A 677 26.63 -6.04 15.01
CA HIS A 677 25.99 -4.77 15.39
C HIS A 677 26.23 -4.40 16.86
N SER A 678 27.12 -3.44 17.10
CA SER A 678 27.46 -2.88 18.43
C SER A 678 26.67 -1.60 18.80
N GLY A 679 25.59 -1.28 18.06
CA GLY A 679 24.80 -0.05 18.25
C GLY A 679 23.81 -0.06 19.44
N PRO A 680 23.24 1.10 19.82
CA PRO A 680 22.47 1.25 21.06
C PRO A 680 21.14 0.47 21.12
N SER A 681 20.64 -0.03 19.98
CA SER A 681 19.42 -0.85 19.88
C SER A 681 19.66 -2.37 19.92
N CYS A 682 20.90 -2.80 20.19
CA CYS A 682 21.31 -4.20 20.22
C CYS A 682 20.44 -5.09 21.13
N LEU A 683 20.22 -4.66 22.38
CA LEU A 683 19.41 -5.40 23.36
C LEU A 683 17.94 -5.47 22.94
N SER A 684 17.40 -4.38 22.42
CA SER A 684 16.03 -4.28 21.92
C SER A 684 15.77 -5.20 20.71
N MET A 685 16.74 -5.29 19.78
CA MET A 685 16.72 -6.25 18.66
C MET A 685 16.81 -7.69 19.12
N TRP A 686 17.70 -7.98 20.09
CA TRP A 686 17.82 -9.30 20.68
C TRP A 686 16.51 -9.74 21.35
N ILE A 687 15.86 -8.85 22.10
CA ILE A 687 14.54 -9.08 22.71
C ILE A 687 13.52 -9.51 21.64
N ALA A 688 13.46 -8.82 20.50
CA ALA A 688 12.52 -9.16 19.43
C ALA A 688 12.77 -10.54 18.81
N ILE A 689 14.04 -10.92 18.58
CA ILE A 689 14.42 -12.24 18.07
C ILE A 689 14.15 -13.33 19.10
N ALA A 690 14.57 -13.12 20.36
CA ALA A 690 14.42 -14.07 21.45
C ALA A 690 12.95 -14.29 21.85
N GLU A 691 12.08 -13.27 21.77
CA GLU A 691 10.63 -13.45 21.94
C GLU A 691 10.00 -14.24 20.77
N GLY A 692 10.47 -14.05 19.53
CA GLY A 692 10.04 -14.83 18.37
C GLY A 692 10.41 -16.32 18.50
N LEU A 693 11.67 -16.60 18.86
CA LEU A 693 12.18 -17.95 19.13
C LEU A 693 11.47 -18.59 20.33
N LYS A 694 11.28 -17.86 21.42
CA LYS A 694 10.54 -18.34 22.58
C LYS A 694 9.11 -18.72 22.21
N PHE A 695 8.44 -17.96 21.32
CA PHE A 695 7.13 -18.37 20.83
C PHE A 695 7.22 -19.69 20.06
N TYR A 696 8.16 -19.83 19.13
CA TYR A 696 8.37 -21.05 18.35
C TYR A 696 8.57 -22.29 19.23
N ILE A 697 9.45 -22.22 20.25
CA ILE A 697 9.74 -23.33 21.16
C ILE A 697 8.52 -23.75 22.01
N ASN A 698 7.59 -22.82 22.31
CA ASN A 698 6.40 -23.13 23.09
C ASN A 698 5.20 -23.61 22.25
N ASP A 699 5.21 -23.39 20.93
CA ASP A 699 4.12 -23.74 20.01
C ASP A 699 4.39 -25.05 19.25
N VAL A 700 5.66 -25.30 18.89
CA VAL A 700 6.10 -26.52 18.21
C VAL A 700 6.27 -27.68 19.20
N LYS A 701 5.74 -28.85 18.84
CA LYS A 701 5.78 -30.08 19.66
C LYS A 701 6.74 -31.15 19.16
N ASP A 702 7.37 -30.91 18.00
CA ASP A 702 8.33 -31.83 17.38
C ASP A 702 9.63 -31.08 17.12
N PHE A 703 10.62 -31.32 17.98
CA PHE A 703 11.94 -30.69 17.92
C PHE A 703 12.91 -31.43 16.99
N SER A 704 12.45 -32.39 16.17
CA SER A 704 13.32 -33.18 15.29
C SER A 704 14.10 -32.35 14.25
N LEU A 705 13.62 -31.16 13.89
CA LEU A 705 14.34 -30.18 13.06
C LEU A 705 15.46 -29.44 13.81
N LEU A 706 15.41 -29.39 15.14
CA LEU A 706 16.41 -28.76 16.02
C LEU A 706 17.31 -29.81 16.69
N LYS A 707 17.55 -30.97 16.09
CA LYS A 707 18.38 -32.03 16.69
C LYS A 707 19.80 -31.56 16.98
N MET A 708 20.22 -31.74 18.23
CA MET A 708 21.41 -31.11 18.82
C MET A 708 22.54 -32.11 19.07
N ASP A 709 23.05 -32.68 17.98
CA ASP A 709 24.37 -33.31 17.98
C ASP A 709 25.44 -32.27 18.42
N SER A 710 26.49 -32.69 19.12
CA SER A 710 27.51 -31.81 19.73
C SER A 710 28.19 -30.84 18.75
N ASP A 711 28.37 -31.25 17.49
CA ASP A 711 28.97 -30.43 16.43
C ASP A 711 27.94 -29.66 15.60
N SER A 712 26.65 -29.69 15.96
CA SER A 712 25.59 -29.08 15.16
C SER A 712 25.65 -27.55 15.21
N LYS A 713 25.49 -26.92 14.05
CA LYS A 713 25.38 -25.45 13.94
C LYS A 713 24.20 -24.88 14.74
N CYS A 714 23.22 -25.72 15.09
CA CYS A 714 22.06 -25.32 15.89
C CYS A 714 22.45 -25.07 17.36
N CYS A 715 23.23 -25.96 17.98
CA CYS A 715 23.79 -25.77 19.32
C CYS A 715 24.48 -24.41 19.42
N PHE A 716 25.41 -24.16 18.49
CA PHE A 716 26.17 -22.93 18.42
C PHE A 716 25.29 -21.69 18.19
N ALA A 717 24.34 -21.70 17.25
CA ALA A 717 23.45 -20.55 17.04
C ALA A 717 22.66 -20.17 18.31
N MET A 718 22.10 -21.17 19.00
CA MET A 718 21.35 -20.97 20.24
C MET A 718 22.25 -20.48 21.39
N LEU A 719 23.47 -21.03 21.50
CA LEU A 719 24.51 -20.61 22.42
C LEU A 719 24.91 -19.14 22.21
N TYR A 720 25.11 -18.73 20.95
CA TYR A 720 25.43 -17.33 20.62
C TYR A 720 24.29 -16.38 20.90
N LEU A 721 23.05 -16.77 20.57
CA LEU A 721 21.89 -15.97 20.89
C LEU A 721 21.73 -15.78 22.40
N LEU A 722 21.78 -16.85 23.21
CA LEU A 722 21.73 -16.74 24.68
C LEU A 722 22.89 -15.91 25.25
N SER A 723 24.09 -16.01 24.68
CA SER A 723 25.27 -15.29 25.15
C SER A 723 25.28 -13.80 24.78
N TYR A 724 24.58 -13.40 23.71
CA TYR A 724 24.73 -12.08 23.09
C TYR A 724 24.55 -10.89 24.04
N PRO A 725 23.51 -10.82 24.91
CA PRO A 725 23.35 -9.68 25.82
C PRO A 725 24.54 -9.51 26.77
N LEU A 726 25.11 -10.62 27.24
CA LEU A 726 26.22 -10.64 28.19
C LEU A 726 27.54 -10.23 27.49
N VAL A 727 27.75 -10.73 26.27
CA VAL A 727 28.87 -10.31 25.41
C VAL A 727 28.80 -8.80 25.14
N VAL A 728 27.66 -8.29 24.69
CA VAL A 728 27.47 -6.85 24.41
C VAL A 728 27.74 -6.01 25.66
N CYS A 729 27.10 -6.33 26.78
CA CYS A 729 27.27 -5.58 28.04
C CYS A 729 28.71 -5.59 28.58
N SER A 730 29.51 -6.63 28.30
CA SER A 730 30.94 -6.69 28.64
C SER A 730 31.87 -5.94 27.66
N CYS A 731 31.34 -5.48 26.51
CA CYS A 731 32.14 -4.86 25.44
C CYS A 731 31.83 -3.36 25.23
N THR A 732 30.57 -2.96 25.15
CA THR A 732 30.16 -1.63 24.62
C THR A 732 30.12 -0.50 25.65
N GLN A 733 30.60 -0.71 26.90
CA GLN A 733 30.66 0.34 27.92
C GLN A 733 31.49 1.58 27.51
N LYS A 734 32.38 1.48 26.49
CA LYS A 734 33.11 2.65 25.93
C LYS A 734 32.15 3.64 25.24
N ASP A 735 31.14 3.13 24.52
CA ASP A 735 30.27 3.95 23.69
C ASP A 735 29.04 4.48 24.43
N PHE A 736 28.52 3.71 25.40
CA PHE A 736 27.58 4.25 26.40
C PHE A 736 28.17 5.45 27.18
N LYS A 737 29.51 5.49 27.33
CA LYS A 737 30.24 6.62 27.95
C LYS A 737 30.55 7.75 26.95
N SER A 738 30.72 7.47 25.65
CA SER A 738 31.05 8.49 24.63
C SER A 738 29.83 9.30 24.18
N ALA A 739 28.64 8.68 24.07
CA ALA A 739 27.42 9.34 23.60
C ALA A 739 26.94 10.51 24.49
N ASN A 740 27.27 10.50 25.78
CA ASN A 740 26.79 11.45 26.79
C ASN A 740 27.70 12.68 27.04
N ILE A 741 28.72 12.91 26.22
CA ILE A 741 29.72 13.99 26.44
C ILE A 741 29.13 15.42 26.28
N ARG A 742 27.85 15.58 25.89
CA ARG A 742 27.21 16.89 25.60
C ARG A 742 26.11 17.36 26.59
N SER A 743 25.82 16.64 27.68
CA SER A 743 24.75 17.00 28.63
C SER A 743 25.22 17.19 30.08
N SER A 744 24.46 18.01 30.82
CA SER A 744 24.69 18.42 32.21
C SER A 744 24.47 17.28 33.24
N PRO A 745 24.96 17.41 34.49
CA PRO A 745 25.00 16.31 35.46
C PRO A 745 23.67 16.09 36.22
N GLU A 746 22.57 15.93 35.48
CA GLU A 746 21.31 15.36 35.98
C GLU A 746 21.05 14.03 35.27
N GLU A 747 20.26 13.13 35.87
CA GLU A 747 20.09 11.76 35.39
C GLU A 747 19.49 11.73 33.97
N SER A 748 20.27 11.23 33.01
CA SER A 748 19.87 11.23 31.60
C SER A 748 18.69 10.26 31.36
N PRO A 749 17.69 10.60 30.53
CA PRO A 749 16.61 9.66 30.21
C PRO A 749 17.11 8.38 29.53
N ALA A 750 18.29 8.41 28.90
CA ALA A 750 18.93 7.25 28.28
C ALA A 750 19.34 6.16 29.30
N SER A 751 19.82 6.54 30.50
CA SER A 751 20.21 5.56 31.52
C SER A 751 19.01 4.82 32.11
N LEU A 752 17.86 5.49 32.24
CA LEU A 752 16.62 4.87 32.71
C LEU A 752 16.02 3.90 31.67
N GLN A 753 16.14 4.22 30.38
CA GLN A 753 15.71 3.33 29.30
C GLN A 753 16.51 2.01 29.29
N ILE A 754 17.84 2.10 29.39
CA ILE A 754 18.73 0.91 29.41
C ILE A 754 18.43 0.02 30.63
N GLN A 755 18.08 0.61 31.79
CA GLN A 755 17.68 -0.12 32.99
C GLN A 755 16.43 -0.99 32.75
N VAL A 756 15.39 -0.42 32.13
CA VAL A 756 14.14 -1.14 31.79
C VAL A 756 14.38 -2.19 30.70
N GLU A 757 15.25 -1.93 29.72
CA GLU A 757 15.65 -2.93 28.72
C GLU A 757 16.40 -4.10 29.36
N LEU A 758 17.30 -3.86 30.32
CA LEU A 758 18.02 -4.91 31.05
C LEU A 758 17.07 -5.79 31.88
N GLU A 759 16.04 -5.22 32.52
CA GLU A 759 15.01 -6.01 33.23
C GLU A 759 14.17 -6.88 32.25
N ARG A 760 13.89 -6.37 31.05
CA ARG A 760 13.24 -7.16 29.99
C ARG A 760 14.18 -8.23 29.42
N VAL A 761 15.50 -7.98 29.33
CA VAL A 761 16.50 -9.00 28.99
C VAL A 761 16.50 -10.12 30.04
N ILE A 762 16.58 -9.80 31.35
CA ILE A 762 16.59 -10.79 32.43
C ILE A 762 15.34 -11.70 32.38
N THR A 763 14.16 -11.09 32.34
CA THR A 763 12.88 -11.82 32.36
C THR A 763 12.63 -12.63 31.08
N LEU A 764 13.16 -12.19 29.94
CA LEU A 764 13.12 -12.96 28.69
C LEU A 764 14.14 -14.08 28.68
N TRP A 765 15.39 -13.82 29.07
CA TRP A 765 16.51 -14.76 29.06
C TRP A 765 16.20 -15.98 29.93
N THR A 766 15.85 -15.74 31.20
CA THR A 766 15.53 -16.80 32.18
C THR A 766 14.38 -17.68 31.70
N SER A 767 13.35 -17.08 31.10
CA SER A 767 12.18 -17.81 30.62
C SER A 767 12.37 -18.46 29.23
N LEU A 768 13.30 -17.98 28.39
CA LEU A 768 13.73 -18.67 27.17
C LEU A 768 14.62 -19.87 27.52
N TYR A 769 15.61 -19.68 28.40
CA TYR A 769 16.51 -20.73 28.87
C TYR A 769 15.74 -21.86 29.56
N GLY A 770 14.84 -21.55 30.50
CA GLY A 770 13.96 -22.57 31.11
C GLY A 770 13.09 -23.31 30.08
N SER A 771 12.53 -22.60 29.09
CA SER A 771 11.75 -23.20 28.00
C SER A 771 12.60 -24.14 27.13
N MET A 772 13.86 -23.80 26.86
CA MET A 772 14.81 -24.71 26.20
C MET A 772 15.10 -25.94 27.05
N CYS A 773 15.40 -25.78 28.34
CA CYS A 773 15.68 -26.90 29.25
C CYS A 773 14.50 -27.88 29.34
N THR A 774 13.26 -27.38 29.41
CA THR A 774 12.07 -28.26 29.46
C THR A 774 11.75 -28.95 28.14
N SER A 775 11.99 -28.29 27.00
CA SER A 775 11.55 -28.77 25.67
C SER A 775 12.59 -29.59 24.92
N LEU A 776 13.89 -29.43 25.23
CA LEU A 776 15.00 -30.07 24.51
C LEU A 776 15.76 -31.12 25.35
N SER A 777 15.30 -31.44 26.56
CA SER A 777 16.00 -32.34 27.52
C SER A 777 16.38 -33.72 26.95
N GLY A 778 15.64 -34.24 25.96
CA GLY A 778 15.95 -35.48 25.25
C GLY A 778 16.77 -35.34 23.96
N CYS A 779 17.38 -34.18 23.69
CA CYS A 779 17.99 -33.86 22.40
C CYS A 779 19.48 -33.47 22.44
N PHE A 780 20.07 -33.27 23.62
CA PHE A 780 21.46 -32.83 23.78
C PHE A 780 22.42 -33.98 24.07
N THR A 781 23.61 -33.96 23.46
CA THR A 781 24.84 -34.44 24.13
C THR A 781 25.25 -33.40 25.18
N ILE A 782 24.67 -33.54 26.38
CA ILE A 782 24.57 -32.52 27.44
C ILE A 782 25.85 -31.72 27.73
N GLY A 783 27.02 -32.36 27.82
CA GLY A 783 28.22 -31.73 28.37
C GLY A 783 28.77 -30.53 27.58
N SER A 784 28.92 -30.63 26.25
CA SER A 784 29.65 -29.62 25.48
C SER A 784 28.96 -28.26 25.44
N PHE A 785 27.63 -28.23 25.30
CA PHE A 785 26.86 -26.98 25.27
C PHE A 785 27.01 -26.19 26.57
N PHE A 786 26.98 -26.87 27.73
CA PHE A 786 27.17 -26.22 29.01
C PHE A 786 28.62 -25.79 29.24
N GLU A 787 29.61 -26.60 28.86
CA GLU A 787 31.03 -26.21 28.93
C GLU A 787 31.32 -24.96 28.09
N ASP A 788 30.83 -24.89 26.85
CA ASP A 788 30.97 -23.71 25.99
C ASP A 788 30.27 -22.48 26.58
N LEU A 789 29.04 -22.63 27.10
CA LEU A 789 28.28 -21.53 27.71
C LEU A 789 29.00 -20.98 28.94
N PHE A 790 29.48 -21.86 29.83
CA PHE A 790 30.28 -21.45 30.98
C PHE A 790 31.62 -20.81 30.57
N SER A 791 32.25 -21.25 29.48
CA SER A 791 33.48 -20.62 28.96
C SER A 791 33.25 -19.20 28.43
N ILE A 792 32.07 -18.93 27.87
CA ILE A 792 31.67 -17.59 27.43
C ILE A 792 31.35 -16.72 28.65
N LEU A 793 30.58 -17.24 29.61
CA LEU A 793 30.26 -16.55 30.87
C LEU A 793 31.52 -16.17 31.66
N ASP A 794 32.46 -17.09 31.82
CA ASP A 794 33.74 -16.84 32.49
C ASP A 794 34.53 -15.71 31.82
N ARG A 795 34.61 -15.73 30.48
CA ARG A 795 35.31 -14.70 29.69
C ARG A 795 34.62 -13.33 29.75
N CYS A 796 33.28 -13.30 29.74
CA CYS A 796 32.51 -12.07 29.87
C CYS A 796 32.68 -11.45 31.27
N LEU A 797 32.64 -12.27 32.32
CA LEU A 797 32.92 -11.84 33.70
C LEU A 797 34.38 -11.39 33.89
N ASP A 798 35.35 -12.10 33.32
CA ASP A 798 36.79 -11.73 33.37
C ASP A 798 37.05 -10.39 32.66
N LYS A 799 36.48 -10.20 31.46
CA LYS A 799 36.55 -8.93 30.72
C LYS A 799 35.87 -7.79 31.49
N TYR A 800 34.69 -8.02 32.06
CA TYR A 800 33.98 -7.02 32.87
C TYR A 800 34.75 -6.65 34.15
N THR A 801 35.30 -7.65 34.85
CA THR A 801 36.11 -7.47 36.06
C THR A 801 37.40 -6.69 35.75
N SER A 802 38.12 -7.03 34.67
CA SER A 802 39.33 -6.29 34.28
C SER A 802 39.03 -4.83 33.89
N MET A 803 37.89 -4.56 33.25
CA MET A 803 37.44 -3.20 32.94
C MET A 803 37.09 -2.41 34.22
N LEU A 804 36.46 -3.04 35.20
CA LEU A 804 36.08 -2.46 36.50
C LEU A 804 37.27 -2.17 37.43
N VAL A 805 38.38 -2.89 37.26
CA VAL A 805 39.63 -2.69 38.03
C VAL A 805 40.50 -1.58 37.43
N CYS A 806 40.26 -1.16 36.18
CA CYS A 806 41.12 -0.23 35.43
C CYS A 806 40.52 1.19 35.27
N GLY A 807 39.47 1.53 36.02
CA GLY A 807 38.74 2.81 35.91
C GLY A 807 39.16 3.89 36.92
N ASP A 808 39.94 4.88 36.49
CA ASP A 808 40.28 6.06 37.29
C ASP A 808 39.11 7.06 37.42
N GLU A 809 38.88 7.55 38.66
CA GLU A 809 38.11 8.71 39.19
C GLU A 809 36.76 9.18 38.57
N LEU A 810 36.41 8.83 37.34
CA LEU A 810 35.17 9.21 36.65
C LEU A 810 33.95 8.31 37.00
N GLU A 811 34.13 7.27 37.82
CA GLU A 811 33.11 6.25 38.12
C GLU A 811 31.83 6.78 38.80
N LEU A 812 31.85 7.98 39.39
CA LEU A 812 30.74 8.51 40.20
C LEU A 812 29.40 8.70 39.46
N LYS A 813 29.38 8.67 38.12
CA LYS A 813 28.15 8.89 37.32
C LYS A 813 27.35 7.64 36.93
N PHE A 814 27.89 6.42 37.07
CA PHE A 814 27.28 5.23 36.44
C PHE A 814 26.96 4.04 37.37
N LYS A 815 27.16 4.17 38.69
CA LYS A 815 26.97 3.10 39.69
C LYS A 815 25.64 2.32 39.58
N GLY A 816 24.55 2.96 39.13
CA GLY A 816 23.26 2.29 38.91
C GLY A 816 23.29 1.25 37.78
N LEU A 817 23.96 1.56 36.67
CA LEU A 817 24.08 0.65 35.53
C LEU A 817 24.91 -0.60 35.90
N ASP A 818 26.04 -0.40 36.58
CA ASP A 818 26.92 -1.50 36.99
C ASP A 818 26.20 -2.48 37.96
N LEU A 819 25.28 -1.99 38.80
CA LEU A 819 24.42 -2.82 39.66
C LEU A 819 23.38 -3.63 38.87
N HIS A 820 22.78 -3.07 37.81
CA HIS A 820 21.86 -3.83 36.94
C HIS A 820 22.60 -4.83 36.04
N LEU A 821 23.85 -4.56 35.66
CA LEU A 821 24.71 -5.54 34.99
C LEU A 821 25.10 -6.69 35.92
N ILE A 822 25.45 -6.39 37.18
CA ILE A 822 25.68 -7.41 38.22
C ILE A 822 24.41 -8.25 38.43
N ALA A 823 23.23 -7.63 38.55
CA ALA A 823 21.96 -8.35 38.67
C ALA A 823 21.69 -9.26 37.46
N LEU A 824 21.94 -8.81 36.22
CA LEU A 824 21.82 -9.62 35.01
C LEU A 824 22.69 -10.90 35.08
N TYR A 825 23.97 -10.79 35.44
CA TYR A 825 24.81 -11.98 35.61
C TYR A 825 24.34 -12.89 36.75
N GLY A 826 23.87 -12.32 37.87
CA GLY A 826 23.37 -13.08 39.01
C GLY A 826 22.06 -13.84 38.70
N ASP A 827 21.09 -13.21 38.05
CA ASP A 827 19.82 -13.83 37.65
C ASP A 827 20.02 -14.91 36.57
N VAL A 828 20.96 -14.69 35.64
CA VAL A 828 21.40 -15.73 34.69
C VAL A 828 21.98 -16.94 35.44
N LEU A 829 22.88 -16.73 36.40
CA LEU A 829 23.49 -17.82 37.17
C LEU A 829 22.51 -18.56 38.07
N ILE A 830 21.58 -17.84 38.72
CA ILE A 830 20.47 -18.44 39.48
C ILE A 830 19.64 -19.34 38.58
N CYS A 831 19.22 -18.85 37.41
CA CYS A 831 18.39 -19.61 36.49
C CYS A 831 19.11 -20.83 35.91
N ILE A 832 20.42 -20.75 35.67
CA ILE A 832 21.24 -21.92 35.27
C ILE A 832 21.26 -22.97 36.38
N LEU A 833 21.59 -22.57 37.62
CA LEU A 833 21.68 -23.47 38.78
C LEU A 833 20.33 -24.14 39.12
N GLU A 834 19.21 -23.42 38.98
CA GLU A 834 17.85 -23.96 39.19
C GLU A 834 17.48 -25.05 38.19
N ASN A 835 17.85 -24.89 36.91
CA ASN A 835 17.43 -25.80 35.85
C ASN A 835 18.40 -26.97 35.62
N PHE A 836 19.67 -26.87 36.04
CA PHE A 836 20.74 -27.85 35.79
C PHE A 836 20.31 -29.30 36.12
N HIS A 837 19.70 -29.52 37.29
CA HIS A 837 19.29 -30.85 37.75
C HIS A 837 18.01 -31.41 37.10
N SER A 838 17.23 -30.58 36.38
CA SER A 838 15.94 -31.01 35.82
C SER A 838 16.07 -31.93 34.59
N SER A 839 17.23 -31.92 33.92
CA SER A 839 17.45 -32.65 32.67
C SER A 839 18.20 -33.98 32.81
N GLU A 840 18.88 -34.23 33.95
CA GLU A 840 19.80 -35.37 34.09
C GLU A 840 19.17 -36.62 34.73
N ILE A 841 18.00 -36.47 35.37
CA ILE A 841 17.37 -37.52 36.19
C ILE A 841 16.64 -38.60 35.34
N SER A 842 16.50 -38.39 34.03
CA SER A 842 15.78 -39.30 33.12
C SER A 842 16.66 -40.07 32.13
N SER A 843 17.85 -40.51 32.54
CA SER A 843 18.51 -41.66 31.91
C SER A 843 18.03 -42.95 32.59
N ASP A 844 17.19 -43.73 31.90
CA ASP A 844 16.79 -45.06 32.39
C ASP A 844 18.02 -45.98 32.44
N GLY A 845 18.06 -46.85 33.45
CA GLY A 845 19.33 -47.42 33.93
C GLY A 845 19.90 -48.52 33.04
N ASN A 846 20.76 -48.17 32.07
CA ASN A 846 21.82 -49.03 31.51
C ASN A 846 22.79 -48.23 30.62
N ASP A 847 23.91 -47.76 31.19
CA ASP A 847 25.17 -47.62 30.41
C ASP A 847 26.37 -47.59 31.37
N GLU A 848 27.33 -48.49 31.18
CA GLU A 848 28.48 -48.62 32.08
C GLU A 848 29.68 -47.77 31.61
N HIS A 849 30.16 -46.90 32.52
CA HIS A 849 31.50 -46.28 32.49
C HIS A 849 31.79 -45.22 31.40
N GLY A 850 30.81 -44.81 30.58
CA GLY A 850 31.00 -43.76 29.56
C GLY A 850 30.68 -42.32 30.00
N SER A 851 29.48 -42.09 30.54
CA SER A 851 28.84 -40.76 30.63
C SER A 851 29.31 -39.87 31.80
N ASN A 852 29.58 -40.45 32.97
CA ASN A 852 29.80 -39.69 34.22
C ASN A 852 30.89 -38.61 34.13
N TYR A 853 31.94 -38.84 33.32
CA TYR A 853 33.08 -37.92 33.22
C TYR A 853 32.72 -36.53 32.66
N GLN A 854 31.66 -36.43 31.85
CA GLN A 854 31.27 -35.18 31.18
C GLN A 854 30.26 -34.33 31.98
N VAL A 855 29.59 -34.94 32.96
CA VAL A 855 28.73 -34.21 33.93
C VAL A 855 29.62 -33.47 34.94
N SER A 856 30.65 -34.15 35.45
CA SER A 856 31.56 -33.59 36.46
C SER A 856 32.36 -32.37 35.95
N SER A 857 32.70 -32.34 34.65
CA SER A 857 33.34 -31.19 34.00
C SER A 857 32.39 -30.00 33.83
N ALA A 858 31.13 -30.24 33.44
CA ALA A 858 30.11 -29.19 33.36
C ALA A 858 29.81 -28.57 34.75
N ILE A 859 29.67 -29.39 35.80
CA ILE A 859 29.55 -28.94 37.21
C ILE A 859 30.77 -28.11 37.61
N THR A 860 31.98 -28.59 37.32
CA THR A 860 33.24 -27.90 37.59
C THR A 860 33.32 -26.54 36.90
N CYS A 861 32.82 -26.41 35.67
CA CYS A 861 32.75 -25.14 34.95
C CYS A 861 31.70 -24.20 35.55
N CYS A 862 30.50 -24.70 35.87
CA CYS A 862 29.45 -23.92 36.54
C CYS A 862 29.96 -23.27 37.84
N LEU A 863 30.58 -24.07 38.70
CA LEU A 863 31.10 -23.61 40.00
C LEU A 863 32.19 -22.53 39.86
N LYS A 864 33.08 -22.62 38.86
CA LYS A 864 34.09 -21.58 38.59
C LYS A 864 33.47 -20.24 38.24
N VAL A 865 32.44 -20.24 37.40
CA VAL A 865 31.71 -19.02 37.01
C VAL A 865 30.97 -18.43 38.22
N THR A 866 30.33 -19.27 39.04
CA THR A 866 29.68 -18.85 40.30
C THR A 866 30.69 -18.23 41.27
N ILE A 867 31.87 -18.84 41.45
CA ILE A 867 32.95 -18.31 42.30
C ILE A 867 33.39 -16.94 41.80
N ARG A 868 33.74 -16.81 40.51
CA ARG A 868 34.18 -15.54 39.91
C ARG A 868 33.12 -14.45 40.03
N TYR A 869 31.84 -14.78 39.85
CA TYR A 869 30.74 -13.83 40.05
C TYR A 869 30.64 -13.37 41.50
N MET A 870 30.73 -14.28 42.47
CA MET A 870 30.69 -13.94 43.89
C MET A 870 31.90 -13.07 44.29
N ASP A 871 33.09 -13.36 43.78
CA ASP A 871 34.29 -12.57 44.06
C ASP A 871 34.17 -11.15 43.44
N LEU A 872 33.67 -11.04 42.19
CA LEU A 872 33.32 -9.75 41.57
C LEU A 872 32.33 -8.95 42.43
N LEU A 873 31.25 -9.60 42.89
CA LEU A 873 30.23 -9.02 43.78
C LEU A 873 30.85 -8.42 45.05
N GLN A 874 31.86 -9.09 45.61
CA GLN A 874 32.60 -8.64 46.80
C GLN A 874 33.57 -7.48 46.52
N THR A 875 34.13 -7.37 45.31
CA THR A 875 35.10 -6.29 44.98
C THR A 875 34.49 -4.90 44.81
N LYS A 876 33.24 -4.78 44.32
CA LYS A 876 32.58 -3.49 44.04
C LYS A 876 31.46 -3.12 45.03
N ILE A 877 30.94 -4.05 45.82
CA ILE A 877 29.93 -3.75 46.85
C ILE A 877 30.61 -3.45 48.19
N GLY A 878 30.86 -2.16 48.42
CA GLY A 878 30.79 -1.63 49.78
C GLY A 878 29.38 -1.83 50.35
N THR A 879 29.27 -2.01 51.67
CA THR A 879 28.17 -2.63 52.44
C THR A 879 26.72 -2.15 52.20
N ASP A 880 26.51 -1.09 51.41
CA ASP A 880 25.33 -0.23 51.49
C ASP A 880 24.39 -0.36 50.27
N SER A 881 24.65 -1.28 49.32
CA SER A 881 23.81 -1.47 48.12
C SER A 881 22.78 -2.60 48.26
N PRO A 882 21.46 -2.31 48.27
CA PRO A 882 20.43 -3.32 48.52
C PRO A 882 20.24 -4.30 47.36
N ILE A 883 20.46 -3.86 46.10
CA ILE A 883 20.26 -4.71 44.91
C ILE A 883 21.22 -5.89 44.95
N GLY A 884 22.53 -5.62 45.01
CA GLY A 884 23.54 -6.67 44.97
C GLY A 884 23.52 -7.61 46.19
N LEU A 885 23.16 -7.11 47.38
CA LEU A 885 22.95 -7.96 48.56
C LEU A 885 21.75 -8.91 48.39
N SER A 886 20.65 -8.45 47.77
CA SER A 886 19.51 -9.34 47.50
C SER A 886 19.83 -10.43 46.48
N VAL A 887 20.66 -10.13 45.47
CA VAL A 887 21.16 -11.12 44.50
C VAL A 887 22.15 -12.08 45.17
N ALA A 888 23.04 -11.61 46.06
CA ALA A 888 23.93 -12.47 46.87
C ALA A 888 23.15 -13.51 47.69
N SER A 889 22.14 -13.02 48.44
CA SER A 889 21.24 -13.86 49.25
C SER A 889 20.54 -14.94 48.40
N ARG A 890 20.06 -14.58 47.21
CA ARG A 890 19.46 -15.53 46.25
C ARG A 890 20.48 -16.55 45.73
N VAL A 891 21.66 -16.12 45.26
CA VAL A 891 22.72 -17.03 44.78
C VAL A 891 23.13 -18.04 45.86
N TYR A 892 23.27 -17.62 47.13
CA TYR A 892 23.53 -18.55 48.23
C TYR A 892 22.41 -19.58 48.39
N SER A 893 21.13 -19.16 48.34
CA SER A 893 19.98 -20.07 48.47
C SER A 893 19.87 -21.08 47.31
N THR A 894 20.11 -20.64 46.07
CA THR A 894 20.07 -21.48 44.88
C THR A 894 21.28 -22.43 44.84
N LEU A 895 22.46 -21.96 45.23
CA LEU A 895 23.64 -22.81 45.36
C LEU A 895 23.45 -23.88 46.46
N ALA A 896 22.83 -23.53 47.59
CA ALA A 896 22.46 -24.49 48.62
C ALA A 896 21.51 -25.58 48.08
N TYR A 897 20.51 -25.20 47.28
CA TYR A 897 19.61 -26.14 46.61
C TYR A 897 20.36 -27.05 45.63
N PHE A 898 21.22 -26.49 44.76
CA PHE A 898 22.08 -27.26 43.84
C PHE A 898 22.98 -28.27 44.59
N ILE A 899 23.56 -27.86 45.71
CA ILE A 899 24.37 -28.75 46.58
C ILE A 899 23.51 -29.86 47.21
N SER A 900 22.24 -29.59 47.51
CA SER A 900 21.32 -30.57 48.11
C SER A 900 21.03 -31.78 47.21
N SER A 901 21.08 -31.57 45.88
CA SER A 901 20.91 -32.58 44.83
C SER A 901 22.20 -33.29 44.41
N LEU A 902 23.38 -32.79 44.81
CA LEU A 902 24.64 -33.53 44.59
C LEU A 902 24.65 -34.80 45.45
N HIS A 903 24.81 -35.95 44.80
CA HIS A 903 24.76 -37.27 45.46
C HIS A 903 25.98 -38.15 45.14
N LEU A 904 26.62 -37.99 43.98
CA LEU A 904 27.82 -38.73 43.61
C LEU A 904 29.04 -38.24 44.39
N LYS A 905 29.83 -39.18 44.91
CA LYS A 905 31.03 -38.89 45.70
C LYS A 905 32.04 -38.00 44.98
N GLU A 906 32.23 -38.20 43.69
CA GLU A 906 33.26 -37.52 42.90
C GLU A 906 32.90 -36.04 42.73
N ASP A 907 31.68 -35.73 42.29
CA ASP A 907 31.19 -34.35 42.16
C ASP A 907 31.16 -33.60 43.50
N ILE A 908 30.78 -34.27 44.60
CA ILE A 908 30.80 -33.67 45.95
C ILE A 908 32.23 -33.32 46.39
N LEU A 909 33.23 -34.15 46.05
CA LEU A 909 34.64 -33.89 46.36
C LEU A 909 35.21 -32.77 45.49
N SER A 910 34.94 -32.78 44.17
CA SER A 910 35.35 -31.71 43.24
C SER A 910 34.70 -30.37 43.59
N PHE A 911 33.42 -30.37 43.97
CA PHE A 911 32.73 -29.21 44.53
C PHE A 911 33.46 -28.68 45.78
N PHE A 912 33.76 -29.56 46.75
CA PHE A 912 34.39 -29.13 47.99
C PHE A 912 35.82 -28.59 47.76
N GLU A 913 36.60 -29.20 46.87
CA GLU A 913 37.94 -28.71 46.50
C GLU A 913 37.87 -27.30 45.89
N LEU A 914 36.95 -27.04 44.96
CA LEU A 914 36.76 -25.73 44.32
C LEU A 914 36.23 -24.66 45.29
N ILE A 915 35.23 -25.00 46.10
CA ILE A 915 34.45 -24.01 46.87
C ILE A 915 35.07 -23.70 48.26
N SER A 916 35.91 -24.57 48.80
CA SER A 916 36.40 -24.45 50.20
C SER A 916 37.26 -23.21 50.45
N GLY A 917 38.02 -22.75 49.45
CA GLY A 917 38.75 -21.48 49.49
C GLY A 917 37.81 -20.26 49.45
N PRO A 918 36.93 -20.14 48.44
CA PRO A 918 35.91 -19.08 48.37
C PRO A 918 35.00 -19.00 49.60
N LEU A 919 34.42 -20.11 50.07
CA LEU A 919 33.57 -20.13 51.28
C LEU A 919 34.28 -19.54 52.51
N LEU A 920 35.59 -19.74 52.67
CA LEU A 920 36.37 -19.18 53.76
C LEU A 920 36.52 -17.65 53.64
N GLN A 921 36.58 -17.10 52.42
CA GLN A 921 36.57 -15.65 52.19
C GLN A 921 35.18 -15.07 52.43
N TRP A 922 34.14 -15.71 51.88
CA TRP A 922 32.75 -15.29 51.98
C TRP A 922 32.27 -15.31 53.45
N LEU A 923 32.72 -16.28 54.26
CA LEU A 923 32.47 -16.35 55.70
C LEU A 923 33.05 -15.16 56.47
N VAL A 924 34.28 -14.73 56.14
CA VAL A 924 34.91 -13.56 56.78
C VAL A 924 34.18 -12.26 56.42
N LEU A 925 33.60 -12.19 55.22
CA LEU A 925 32.83 -11.02 54.76
C LEU A 925 31.37 -11.04 55.26
N MET A 926 30.83 -12.20 55.62
CA MET A 926 29.48 -12.34 56.19
C MET A 926 29.34 -11.64 57.56
N GLU A 927 30.43 -11.49 58.32
CA GLU A 927 30.45 -10.67 59.56
C GLU A 927 30.15 -9.17 59.31
N MET A 928 30.07 -8.73 58.04
CA MET A 928 29.85 -7.35 57.62
C MET A 928 28.54 -7.14 56.81
N GLN A 929 27.64 -8.13 56.73
CA GLN A 929 26.45 -8.10 55.86
C GLN A 929 25.11 -8.15 56.62
N ASN A 930 24.01 -7.85 55.90
CA ASN A 930 22.64 -7.85 56.44
C ASN A 930 22.17 -9.24 56.89
N GLU A 931 21.32 -9.29 57.93
CA GLU A 931 20.79 -10.52 58.56
C GLU A 931 20.26 -11.54 57.54
N SER A 932 19.38 -11.13 56.61
CA SER A 932 18.79 -12.01 55.59
C SER A 932 19.80 -12.60 54.59
N THR A 933 20.99 -12.03 54.48
CA THR A 933 22.09 -12.57 53.65
C THR A 933 22.96 -13.54 54.48
N SER A 934 23.14 -13.25 55.78
CA SER A 934 23.72 -14.20 56.73
C SER A 934 22.90 -15.49 56.82
N ASP A 935 21.57 -15.41 56.85
CA ASP A 935 20.70 -16.59 56.98
C ASP A 935 20.77 -17.53 55.77
N GLN A 936 20.86 -16.99 54.55
CA GLN A 936 21.07 -17.83 53.35
C GLN A 936 22.49 -18.41 53.29
N PHE A 937 23.49 -17.70 53.82
CA PHE A 937 24.84 -18.26 53.98
C PHE A 937 24.89 -19.39 55.05
N GLN A 938 24.13 -19.26 56.14
CA GLN A 938 23.96 -20.34 57.13
C GLN A 938 23.33 -21.59 56.49
N LEU A 939 22.31 -21.42 55.64
CA LEU A 939 21.69 -22.52 54.88
C LEU A 939 22.69 -23.17 53.90
N LEU A 940 23.45 -22.37 53.15
CA LEU A 940 24.50 -22.84 52.26
C LEU A 940 25.57 -23.67 52.99
N TRP A 941 25.98 -23.23 54.18
CA TRP A 941 26.93 -23.96 55.01
C TRP A 941 26.35 -25.29 55.53
N ALA A 942 25.09 -25.29 55.99
CA ALA A 942 24.41 -26.49 56.44
C ALA A 942 24.25 -27.54 55.31
N GLU A 943 23.83 -27.12 54.11
CA GLU A 943 23.74 -28.03 52.95
C GLU A 943 25.13 -28.51 52.47
N THR A 944 26.17 -27.68 52.57
CA THR A 944 27.57 -28.06 52.29
C THR A 944 28.07 -29.17 53.24
N LEU A 945 27.72 -29.10 54.53
CA LEU A 945 28.00 -30.18 55.49
C LEU A 945 27.07 -31.39 55.29
N GLY A 946 25.83 -31.15 54.84
CA GLY A 946 24.82 -32.17 54.56
C GLY A 946 25.08 -33.00 53.30
N CYS A 947 25.64 -32.44 52.22
CA CYS A 947 25.95 -33.19 50.99
C CYS A 947 27.08 -34.20 51.24
N LEU A 948 28.14 -33.80 51.96
CA LEU A 948 29.23 -34.68 52.40
C LEU A 948 28.71 -35.92 53.13
N ARG A 949 27.71 -35.74 54.02
CA ARG A 949 27.06 -36.82 54.78
C ARG A 949 26.08 -37.67 53.96
N ARG A 950 25.52 -37.15 52.85
CA ARG A 950 24.61 -37.86 51.92
C ARG A 950 25.31 -38.60 50.79
N SER A 951 26.62 -38.37 50.61
CA SER A 951 27.45 -38.91 49.52
C SER A 951 27.29 -40.41 49.25
N ARG A 952 27.24 -40.78 47.96
CA ARG A 952 27.15 -42.15 47.46
C ARG A 952 28.25 -42.44 46.43
N PRO A 953 29.10 -43.47 46.64
CA PRO A 953 29.30 -44.18 47.90
C PRO A 953 29.82 -43.22 49.00
N PRO A 954 29.67 -43.54 50.30
CA PRO A 954 30.07 -42.65 51.37
C PRO A 954 31.53 -42.17 51.30
N ILE A 955 31.74 -40.90 51.64
CA ILE A 955 33.08 -40.32 51.85
C ILE A 955 33.73 -40.95 53.10
N ILE A 956 35.03 -41.25 52.99
CA ILE A 956 35.84 -41.73 54.11
C ILE A 956 36.49 -40.50 54.72
N PHE A 957 36.11 -40.14 55.95
CA PHE A 957 36.57 -38.95 56.66
C PHE A 957 37.96 -39.17 57.29
N ASP A 958 38.99 -39.33 56.45
CA ASP A 958 40.37 -39.64 56.89
C ASP A 958 41.23 -38.39 57.19
N SER A 959 42.50 -38.61 57.60
CA SER A 959 43.47 -37.54 57.87
C SER A 959 43.81 -36.67 56.65
N ALA A 960 43.68 -37.19 55.43
CA ALA A 960 43.99 -36.45 54.20
C ALA A 960 42.82 -35.53 53.82
N PHE A 961 41.59 -36.02 53.90
CA PHE A 961 40.39 -35.19 53.71
C PHE A 961 40.26 -34.14 54.84
N LEU A 962 40.51 -34.52 56.10
CA LEU A 962 40.57 -33.57 57.22
C LEU A 962 41.57 -32.42 56.99
N LYS A 963 42.71 -32.71 56.34
CA LYS A 963 43.71 -31.69 56.00
C LYS A 963 43.22 -30.71 54.93
N LEU A 964 42.39 -31.14 53.98
CA LEU A 964 41.73 -30.25 53.02
C LEU A 964 40.68 -29.37 53.71
N GLN A 965 39.86 -29.93 54.60
CA GLN A 965 38.81 -29.19 55.31
C GLN A 965 39.35 -28.27 56.43
N ALA A 966 40.62 -28.41 56.82
CA ALA A 966 41.20 -27.74 57.98
C ALA A 966 41.08 -26.20 58.02
N PRO A 967 41.30 -25.44 56.92
CA PRO A 967 41.26 -23.97 56.97
C PRO A 967 39.86 -23.42 57.26
N ILE A 968 38.82 -24.06 56.71
CA ILE A 968 37.43 -23.63 56.93
C ILE A 968 36.90 -24.11 58.27
N LEU A 969 37.21 -25.35 58.68
CA LEU A 969 36.85 -25.88 60.00
C LEU A 969 37.50 -25.08 61.15
N GLU A 970 38.69 -24.49 60.96
CA GLU A 970 39.31 -23.60 61.97
C GLU A 970 38.45 -22.37 62.26
N LYS A 971 37.73 -21.84 61.26
CA LYS A 971 36.87 -20.67 61.41
C LYS A 971 35.43 -21.01 61.80
N THR A 972 34.88 -22.14 61.32
CA THR A 972 33.48 -22.47 61.54
C THR A 972 33.21 -23.16 62.89
N LEU A 973 34.16 -23.95 63.43
CA LEU A 973 33.97 -24.69 64.69
C LEU A 973 33.79 -23.79 65.93
N ASP A 974 34.41 -22.60 65.97
CA ASP A 974 34.40 -21.65 67.10
C ASP A 974 33.82 -20.29 66.68
N HIS A 975 32.96 -20.31 65.66
CA HIS A 975 32.37 -19.14 65.01
C HIS A 975 31.39 -18.37 65.91
N PRO A 976 31.37 -17.02 65.89
CA PRO A 976 30.51 -16.21 66.75
C PRO A 976 29.01 -16.36 66.46
N ASN A 977 28.62 -16.55 65.18
CA ASN A 977 27.25 -16.98 64.86
C ASN A 977 27.07 -18.47 65.21
N LEU A 978 26.18 -18.75 66.16
CA LEU A 978 25.90 -20.08 66.70
C LEU A 978 25.38 -21.06 65.65
N SER A 979 24.58 -20.62 64.66
CA SER A 979 24.06 -21.53 63.62
C SER A 979 25.18 -22.23 62.84
N ILE A 980 26.31 -21.54 62.65
CA ILE A 980 27.49 -22.07 61.96
C ILE A 980 28.28 -22.99 62.89
N SER A 981 28.52 -22.59 64.15
CA SER A 981 29.34 -23.38 65.07
C SER A 981 28.63 -24.63 65.61
N GLU A 982 27.33 -24.57 65.92
CA GLU A 982 26.55 -25.76 66.33
C GLU A 982 26.45 -26.81 65.22
N GLU A 983 26.19 -26.40 63.96
CA GLU A 983 26.09 -27.35 62.85
C GLU A 983 27.46 -27.95 62.51
N THR A 984 28.54 -27.15 62.56
CA THR A 984 29.91 -27.67 62.36
C THR A 984 30.33 -28.63 63.47
N ILE A 985 29.96 -28.36 64.73
CA ILE A 985 30.17 -29.27 65.87
C ILE A 985 29.37 -30.57 65.69
N THR A 986 28.13 -30.47 65.20
CA THR A 986 27.25 -31.63 64.94
C THR A 986 27.77 -32.49 63.79
N PHE A 987 28.21 -31.87 62.70
CA PHE A 987 28.92 -32.52 61.61
C PHE A 987 30.21 -33.19 62.09
N TRP A 988 31.07 -32.49 62.83
CA TRP A 988 32.31 -33.05 63.38
C TRP A 988 32.04 -34.30 64.21
N ASN A 989 31.09 -34.21 65.16
CA ASN A 989 30.77 -35.30 66.06
C ASN A 989 30.18 -36.54 65.37
N SER A 990 29.57 -36.38 64.19
CA SER A 990 29.00 -37.45 63.36
C SER A 990 29.85 -37.85 62.15
N THR A 991 31.11 -37.38 62.08
CA THR A 991 32.07 -37.71 61.01
C THR A 991 33.46 -38.02 61.58
N TYR A 992 34.29 -36.99 61.80
CA TYR A 992 35.65 -37.10 62.34
C TYR A 992 35.69 -37.55 63.81
N GLY A 993 34.65 -37.19 64.59
CA GLY A 993 34.51 -37.55 66.00
C GLY A 993 34.35 -39.05 66.25
N GLU A 994 33.92 -39.82 65.25
CA GLU A 994 33.78 -41.29 65.32
C GLU A 994 35.04 -42.04 64.85
N GLN A 995 36.02 -41.33 64.24
CA GLN A 995 37.18 -41.97 63.63
C GLN A 995 38.23 -42.37 64.67
N THR A 996 38.57 -43.65 64.70
CA THR A 996 39.49 -44.22 65.69
C THR A 996 40.96 -43.79 65.50
N LYS A 997 41.32 -43.18 64.37
CA LYS A 997 42.69 -42.77 64.04
C LYS A 997 42.71 -41.59 63.05
N LEU A 998 42.98 -40.39 63.55
CA LEU A 998 43.15 -39.16 62.77
C LEU A 998 44.43 -38.43 63.18
N ASP A 999 45.13 -37.85 62.20
CA ASP A 999 46.28 -36.97 62.40
C ASP A 999 45.82 -35.50 62.29
N TYR A 1000 45.59 -34.84 63.42
CA TYR A 1000 44.99 -33.51 63.47
C TYR A 1000 45.93 -32.41 62.89
N PRO A 1001 45.48 -31.64 61.88
CA PRO A 1001 46.21 -30.49 61.34
C PRO A 1001 46.55 -29.44 62.41
N LYS A 1002 47.77 -28.87 62.33
CA LYS A 1002 48.29 -27.91 63.35
C LYS A 1002 47.44 -26.66 63.55
N THR A 1003 46.75 -26.21 62.50
CA THR A 1003 45.78 -25.11 62.51
C THR A 1003 44.61 -25.40 63.47
N LEU A 1004 43.99 -26.57 63.31
CA LEU A 1004 42.82 -26.98 64.10
C LEU A 1004 43.12 -27.21 65.59
N LEU A 1005 44.37 -27.56 65.96
CA LEU A 1005 44.69 -28.00 67.34
C LEU A 1005 44.21 -27.05 68.44
N ASN A 1006 44.33 -25.73 68.24
CA ASN A 1006 43.92 -24.73 69.23
C ASN A 1006 42.39 -24.71 69.43
N VAL A 1007 41.65 -24.77 68.32
CA VAL A 1007 40.18 -24.73 68.29
C VAL A 1007 39.61 -26.04 68.82
N LEU A 1008 40.17 -27.18 68.40
CA LEU A 1008 39.77 -28.50 68.86
C LEU A 1008 40.03 -28.68 70.37
N ASP A 1009 41.18 -28.25 70.89
CA ASP A 1009 41.47 -28.30 72.33
C ASP A 1009 40.54 -27.39 73.14
N LYS A 1010 40.21 -26.19 72.65
CA LYS A 1010 39.21 -25.29 73.27
C LYS A 1010 37.84 -25.97 73.38
N LEU A 1011 37.32 -26.51 72.27
CA LEU A 1011 35.98 -27.10 72.21
C LEU A 1011 35.89 -28.46 72.91
N TRP A 1012 36.96 -29.25 72.88
CA TRP A 1012 37.05 -30.53 73.58
C TRP A 1012 37.09 -30.34 75.10
N ARG A 1013 37.85 -29.36 75.61
CA ARG A 1013 37.82 -28.98 77.04
C ARG A 1013 36.46 -28.47 77.50
N ASN A 1014 35.72 -27.82 76.61
CA ASN A 1014 34.34 -27.38 76.82
C ASN A 1014 33.31 -28.51 76.62
N GLY A 1015 33.74 -29.74 76.33
CA GLY A 1015 32.87 -30.91 76.16
C GLY A 1015 31.98 -30.88 74.92
N ARG A 1016 32.27 -30.00 73.94
CA ARG A 1016 31.41 -29.81 72.76
C ARG A 1016 31.70 -30.78 71.61
N ILE A 1017 32.96 -31.21 71.49
CA ILE A 1017 33.38 -32.12 70.41
C ILE A 1017 34.04 -33.40 70.93
N ASN A 1018 33.88 -34.48 70.16
CA ASN A 1018 34.56 -35.75 70.34
C ASN A 1018 35.97 -35.70 69.72
N LEU A 1019 36.99 -36.08 70.50
CA LEU A 1019 38.36 -36.33 70.03
C LEU A 1019 38.86 -37.68 70.57
N HIS A 1020 39.28 -38.57 69.69
CA HIS A 1020 39.88 -39.86 70.09
C HIS A 1020 41.33 -39.65 70.56
N LYS A 1021 41.58 -39.92 71.85
CA LYS A 1021 42.88 -39.65 72.49
C LYS A 1021 43.98 -40.63 72.09
N ARG A 1022 45.01 -40.12 71.40
CA ARG A 1022 46.39 -40.46 71.79
C ARG A 1022 47.43 -39.37 71.46
N SER A 1023 48.35 -39.16 72.41
CA SER A 1023 49.64 -38.47 72.31
C SER A 1023 49.73 -37.04 71.75
N LEU A 1024 49.90 -36.08 72.65
CA LEU A 1024 50.84 -34.94 72.53
C LEU A 1024 51.31 -34.54 73.96
N PRO A 1025 52.62 -34.33 74.23
CA PRO A 1025 53.15 -34.10 75.58
C PRO A 1025 53.24 -32.61 76.00
N LEU A 1026 53.58 -32.37 77.27
CA LEU A 1026 53.55 -31.07 77.97
C LEU A 1026 54.75 -30.15 77.68
N GLN A 1027 54.50 -28.84 77.62
CA GLN A 1027 55.15 -27.77 78.43
C GLN A 1027 54.41 -26.43 78.15
N ARG A 1028 53.88 -25.60 79.09
CA ARG A 1028 54.10 -25.27 80.52
C ARG A 1028 55.06 -24.10 80.76
N CYS A 1029 54.50 -22.89 80.99
CA CYS A 1029 54.87 -21.81 81.95
C CYS A 1029 54.03 -20.56 81.61
N GLN A 1030 53.21 -19.95 82.48
CA GLN A 1030 53.46 -19.27 83.78
C GLN A 1030 54.05 -17.85 83.67
N SER A 1031 53.19 -16.82 83.80
CA SER A 1031 53.42 -15.67 84.70
C SER A 1031 52.13 -14.87 84.99
N ARG A 1032 52.04 -14.39 86.23
CA ARG A 1032 51.06 -13.45 86.84
C ARG A 1032 51.91 -12.22 87.29
N PRO A 1033 51.41 -11.16 87.99
CA PRO A 1033 50.04 -10.65 88.21
C PRO A 1033 49.96 -9.08 88.10
N GLN A 1034 48.92 -8.48 88.70
CA GLN A 1034 48.80 -7.11 89.28
C GLN A 1034 48.08 -6.00 88.47
N VAL A 1035 47.49 -4.95 89.10
CA VAL A 1035 46.49 -4.83 90.23
C VAL A 1035 46.23 -3.34 90.55
N ALA A 1036 45.00 -2.99 90.98
CA ALA A 1036 44.60 -1.73 91.65
C ALA A 1036 44.66 -0.39 90.84
N ALA A 1037 43.92 0.69 91.17
CA ALA A 1037 42.69 0.85 91.96
C ALA A 1037 41.98 2.23 91.80
N VAL A 1038 40.64 2.18 91.70
CA VAL A 1038 39.62 3.04 92.41
C VAL A 1038 39.32 4.50 91.93
N PRO A 1039 38.03 4.98 91.88
CA PRO A 1039 37.65 6.35 91.43
C PRO A 1039 37.60 7.46 92.53
N PRO A 1040 36.52 7.84 93.29
CA PRO A 1040 35.11 7.37 93.36
C PRO A 1040 33.97 8.46 93.53
N ARG A 1041 32.78 8.27 92.88
CA ARG A 1041 31.42 8.85 93.21
C ARG A 1041 31.15 10.32 92.78
N TYR A 1042 29.93 10.90 92.84
CA TYR A 1042 28.57 10.52 93.31
C TYR A 1042 27.54 10.58 92.14
N ARG A 1043 26.58 9.64 91.93
CA ARG A 1043 25.40 9.18 92.72
C ARG A 1043 24.19 10.15 92.68
N VAL A 1044 22.90 9.74 92.62
CA VAL A 1044 22.25 8.42 92.30
C VAL A 1044 20.69 8.52 92.26
N ASN A 1045 20.01 7.58 91.55
CA ASN A 1045 18.61 7.10 91.79
C ASN A 1045 17.40 8.06 91.60
N ALA A 1046 16.12 7.65 91.49
CA ALA A 1046 15.40 6.37 91.20
C ALA A 1046 13.85 6.62 91.21
N THR A 1047 12.88 5.78 90.79
CA THR A 1047 12.75 4.60 89.87
C THR A 1047 11.26 4.22 89.71
N HIS A 1048 10.91 3.47 88.64
CA HIS A 1048 9.86 2.42 88.55
C HIS A 1048 8.34 2.76 88.42
N ASN A 1049 7.67 1.87 87.66
CA ASN A 1049 6.25 1.47 87.67
C ASN A 1049 5.16 2.43 87.11
N ARG A 1050 3.99 1.98 86.64
CA ARG A 1050 3.59 0.80 85.79
C ARG A 1050 2.08 0.94 85.40
N VAL A 1051 1.72 0.79 84.11
CA VAL A 1051 0.44 0.22 83.58
C VAL A 1051 -0.93 0.94 83.81
N SER A 1052 -1.45 1.57 82.72
CA SER A 1052 -2.82 1.43 82.10
C SER A 1052 -4.12 2.12 82.63
N LYS A 1053 -4.99 2.44 81.63
CA LYS A 1053 -6.49 2.57 81.59
C LYS A 1053 -7.26 3.89 81.93
N ARG A 1054 -7.68 4.58 80.83
CA ARG A 1054 -9.08 4.95 80.38
C ARG A 1054 -9.89 6.11 81.04
N VAL A 1055 -10.97 6.49 80.33
CA VAL A 1055 -12.06 7.48 80.60
C VAL A 1055 -11.64 8.93 80.22
N GLU A 1056 -12.25 9.69 79.28
CA GLU A 1056 -13.66 10.11 79.00
C GLU A 1056 -14.15 11.26 79.95
N LEU A 1057 -15.06 12.19 79.63
CA LEU A 1057 -16.00 12.41 78.51
C LEU A 1057 -16.48 13.91 78.48
N VAL A 1058 -17.43 14.27 77.58
CA VAL A 1058 -18.37 15.44 77.63
C VAL A 1058 -17.72 16.83 77.40
N GLU A 1059 -18.33 17.82 76.73
CA GLU A 1059 -19.72 18.12 76.29
C GLU A 1059 -19.73 18.69 74.83
N ASP A 1060 -20.85 19.18 74.28
CA ASP A 1060 -21.73 18.45 73.33
C ASP A 1060 -21.96 19.38 72.09
N THR A 1061 -23.02 19.44 71.24
CA THR A 1061 -24.41 18.95 71.25
C THR A 1061 -24.96 18.76 69.81
N ILE A 1062 -26.05 18.00 69.64
CA ILE A 1062 -26.84 17.77 68.40
C ILE A 1062 -28.09 18.70 68.42
N GLY A 1063 -28.74 19.17 67.34
CA GLY A 1063 -28.53 19.10 65.87
C GLY A 1063 -29.87 19.20 65.08
N GLY A 1064 -29.82 19.55 63.78
CA GLY A 1064 -30.93 19.36 62.80
C GLY A 1064 -32.02 20.46 62.65
N GLY A 1065 -32.70 20.49 61.47
CA GLY A 1065 -33.97 21.22 61.23
C GLY A 1065 -34.01 22.20 60.04
N GLU A 1066 -34.92 22.00 59.08
CA GLU A 1066 -35.09 22.83 57.85
C GLU A 1066 -36.12 23.96 57.99
N HIS A 1067 -35.96 25.09 57.25
CA HIS A 1067 -36.90 25.59 56.21
C HIS A 1067 -36.67 27.07 55.74
N LYS A 1068 -37.48 27.52 54.77
CA LYS A 1068 -37.49 28.85 54.07
C LYS A 1068 -38.04 29.98 55.00
N GLU A 1069 -37.98 31.29 54.73
CA GLU A 1069 -38.16 32.03 53.45
C GLU A 1069 -37.65 33.52 53.51
N MET A 1070 -37.94 34.33 52.48
CA MET A 1070 -37.52 35.75 52.23
C MET A 1070 -38.49 36.80 52.88
N PRO A 1071 -38.25 38.16 52.95
CA PRO A 1071 -37.62 39.03 51.93
C PRO A 1071 -36.87 40.35 52.35
N HIS A 1072 -36.53 41.17 51.33
CA HIS A 1072 -35.92 42.53 51.21
C HIS A 1072 -36.55 43.69 52.04
N PRO A 1073 -36.05 44.98 52.06
CA PRO A 1073 -35.13 45.73 51.13
C PRO A 1073 -34.04 46.63 51.83
N SER A 1074 -33.17 47.49 51.23
CA SER A 1074 -33.43 48.54 50.21
C SER A 1074 -32.21 49.37 49.68
N LEU A 1075 -32.29 49.79 48.41
CA LEU A 1075 -31.95 51.11 47.78
C LEU A 1075 -30.52 51.76 47.67
N LYS A 1076 -30.10 51.95 46.39
CA LYS A 1076 -29.39 53.13 45.76
C LYS A 1076 -27.90 53.36 46.14
N ARG A 1077 -26.98 53.92 45.32
CA ARG A 1077 -26.88 54.61 43.98
C ARG A 1077 -25.38 54.47 43.52
N ARG A 1078 -24.81 54.77 42.34
CA ARG A 1078 -25.09 55.33 40.98
C ARG A 1078 -23.99 54.68 40.05
N ARG A 1079 -24.06 54.40 38.73
CA ARG A 1079 -24.22 55.21 37.48
C ARG A 1079 -23.20 56.37 37.37
N LEU A 1080 -22.51 56.64 36.24
CA LEU A 1080 -22.85 56.58 34.79
C LEU A 1080 -21.63 56.05 33.95
N GLU A 1081 -21.58 55.94 32.61
CA GLU A 1081 -22.39 56.36 31.43
C GLU A 1081 -22.12 55.36 30.26
N LEU A 1082 -23.10 54.74 29.56
CA LEU A 1082 -23.77 55.09 28.26
C LEU A 1082 -22.88 55.04 26.99
N THR A 1083 -23.35 54.77 25.75
CA THR A 1083 -24.70 54.52 25.15
C THR A 1083 -24.52 53.60 23.90
N GLU A 1084 -25.39 52.67 23.52
CA GLU A 1084 -26.82 52.78 23.15
C GLU A 1084 -27.15 53.71 21.94
N HIS A 1085 -26.16 54.15 21.15
CA HIS A 1085 -26.42 54.80 19.84
C HIS A 1085 -26.14 53.89 18.61
N GLN A 1086 -25.30 52.85 18.77
CA GLN A 1086 -24.77 52.08 17.64
C GLN A 1086 -25.53 50.79 17.27
N LYS A 1087 -26.62 50.44 17.98
CA LYS A 1087 -27.34 49.17 17.75
C LYS A 1087 -28.80 49.33 17.31
N GLU A 1088 -29.40 50.51 17.46
CA GLU A 1088 -30.79 50.77 17.08
C GLU A 1088 -30.97 51.18 15.60
N VAL A 1089 -29.88 51.27 14.82
CA VAL A 1089 -29.92 51.59 13.37
C VAL A 1089 -30.30 50.39 12.48
N ARG A 1090 -30.44 49.17 13.04
CA ARG A 1090 -30.73 47.93 12.28
C ARG A 1090 -32.17 47.41 12.35
N ARG A 1091 -33.12 48.08 13.04
CA ARG A 1091 -34.51 47.58 13.19
C ARG A 1091 -35.63 48.63 13.24
N ALA A 1092 -35.76 49.49 12.21
CA ALA A 1092 -37.06 50.09 11.85
C ALA A 1092 -37.10 50.71 10.42
N GLN A 1093 -38.32 50.78 9.85
CA GLN A 1093 -38.76 51.52 8.64
C GLN A 1093 -38.44 50.86 7.27
N GLN A 1094 -39.41 50.26 6.54
CA GLN A 1094 -40.55 50.80 5.73
C GLN A 1094 -40.17 50.91 4.22
N GLY A 1095 -41.01 50.59 3.22
CA GLY A 1095 -42.26 49.83 3.19
C GLY A 1095 -43.17 50.11 1.96
N ARG A 1096 -44.03 49.13 1.58
CA ARG A 1096 -45.28 49.19 0.76
C ARG A 1096 -45.29 49.19 -0.80
N GLU A 1097 -46.47 48.75 -1.29
CA GLU A 1097 -47.16 48.99 -2.58
C GLU A 1097 -46.69 48.29 -3.89
N ARG A 1098 -47.55 48.05 -4.92
CA ARG A 1098 -48.92 47.44 -4.99
C ARG A 1098 -49.44 47.39 -6.47
N ASP A 1099 -50.23 46.36 -6.80
CA ASP A 1099 -51.33 46.27 -7.79
C ASP A 1099 -51.12 46.50 -9.33
N CYS A 1100 -52.07 45.93 -10.13
CA CYS A 1100 -52.21 45.85 -11.61
C CYS A 1100 -51.43 44.71 -12.31
N GLY A 1101 -51.98 43.85 -13.20
CA GLY A 1101 -53.29 43.77 -13.88
C GLY A 1101 -53.21 44.27 -15.34
N GLY A 1102 -53.61 43.55 -16.41
CA GLY A 1102 -54.18 42.20 -16.59
C GLY A 1102 -54.58 41.97 -18.07
N HIS A 1103 -55.40 40.93 -18.38
CA HIS A 1103 -56.05 40.55 -19.67
C HIS A 1103 -55.45 39.39 -20.50
N GLY A 1104 -56.35 38.54 -21.03
CA GLY A 1104 -56.34 38.13 -22.44
C GLY A 1104 -55.82 36.74 -22.82
N PRO A 1105 -56.69 35.73 -23.08
CA PRO A 1105 -56.26 34.47 -23.70
C PRO A 1105 -56.07 34.63 -25.22
N GLY A 1106 -54.84 34.39 -25.70
CA GLY A 1106 -54.49 34.40 -27.13
C GLY A 1106 -54.22 32.99 -27.69
N VAL A 1107 -54.77 32.70 -28.87
CA VAL A 1107 -54.74 31.38 -29.54
C VAL A 1107 -53.31 30.87 -29.78
N GLN A 1108 -53.05 29.60 -29.45
CA GLN A 1108 -51.83 28.89 -29.85
C GLN A 1108 -51.90 28.44 -31.32
N THR A 1109 -50.80 28.58 -32.05
CA THR A 1109 -50.54 27.87 -33.31
C THR A 1109 -49.16 27.21 -33.25
N PHE A 1110 -49.07 25.96 -33.73
CA PHE A 1110 -47.91 25.08 -33.52
C PHE A 1110 -46.74 25.36 -34.50
N THR A 1111 -46.02 26.47 -34.32
CA THR A 1111 -44.70 26.70 -34.93
C THR A 1111 -43.78 27.52 -34.01
N SER A 1112 -43.23 26.89 -32.96
CA SER A 1112 -42.36 27.56 -31.98
C SER A 1112 -40.88 27.13 -32.06
N VAL A 1113 -40.32 27.04 -33.28
CA VAL A 1113 -38.86 27.06 -33.50
C VAL A 1113 -38.54 27.81 -34.80
N ASP A 1114 -38.35 29.13 -34.72
CA ASP A 1114 -37.26 29.77 -35.47
C ASP A 1114 -36.84 31.11 -34.82
N PHE A 1115 -35.59 31.51 -35.05
CA PHE A 1115 -34.97 32.73 -34.50
C PHE A 1115 -34.87 33.83 -35.57
N SER A 1116 -35.56 34.97 -35.39
CA SER A 1116 -35.03 36.22 -35.97
C SER A 1116 -35.50 37.51 -35.28
N GLN A 1117 -34.49 38.36 -35.00
CA GLN A 1117 -34.49 39.80 -34.69
C GLN A 1117 -34.64 40.25 -33.23
N GLY A 1118 -33.70 41.11 -32.80
CA GLY A 1118 -33.55 41.58 -31.42
C GLY A 1118 -32.25 42.36 -31.12
N ASN A 1119 -31.73 43.14 -32.07
CA ASN A 1119 -30.81 44.25 -31.78
C ASN A 1119 -31.68 45.51 -31.50
N ASN A 1120 -31.33 46.47 -30.65
CA ASN A 1120 -30.06 46.73 -29.96
C ASN A 1120 -30.28 47.63 -28.72
N ASN A 1121 -29.28 47.73 -27.83
CA ASN A 1121 -29.15 48.65 -26.68
C ASN A 1121 -30.12 48.38 -25.49
N GLU A 1122 -29.69 48.42 -24.22
CA GLU A 1122 -28.32 48.57 -23.67
C GLU A 1122 -28.19 47.87 -22.31
N ASP A 1123 -26.95 47.64 -21.87
CA ASP A 1123 -26.58 46.67 -20.84
C ASP A 1123 -27.03 47.04 -19.40
N SER A 1124 -27.37 46.02 -18.59
CA SER A 1124 -26.54 45.58 -17.44
C SER A 1124 -27.26 44.69 -16.42
N GLN A 1125 -27.33 43.37 -16.66
CA GLN A 1125 -27.40 42.34 -15.60
C GLN A 1125 -27.17 40.94 -16.21
N GLU A 1126 -25.92 40.49 -16.26
CA GLU A 1126 -25.61 39.10 -16.61
C GLU A 1126 -25.95 38.17 -15.42
N ASN A 1127 -26.71 37.11 -15.67
CA ASN A 1127 -26.92 35.99 -14.75
C ASN A 1127 -26.80 34.66 -15.55
N PRO A 1128 -26.09 33.62 -15.08
CA PRO A 1128 -25.18 32.89 -15.98
C PRO A 1128 -25.63 31.53 -16.52
N ASP A 1129 -26.93 31.28 -16.73
CA ASP A 1129 -27.45 29.93 -17.06
C ASP A 1129 -27.41 29.49 -18.56
N ILE A 1130 -26.65 30.19 -19.42
CA ILE A 1130 -26.49 29.82 -20.84
C ILE A 1130 -25.02 29.55 -21.20
N ARG A 1131 -24.38 28.63 -20.47
CA ARG A 1131 -23.04 28.08 -20.79
C ARG A 1131 -22.94 26.55 -20.67
N ASN A 1132 -24.04 25.83 -20.72
CA ASN A 1132 -24.04 24.39 -20.49
C ASN A 1132 -23.58 23.59 -21.72
N ALA A 1133 -22.28 23.24 -21.77
CA ALA A 1133 -21.68 22.47 -22.86
C ALA A 1133 -22.02 20.97 -22.80
N GLU A 1134 -22.56 20.47 -21.69
CA GLU A 1134 -22.93 19.06 -21.51
C GLU A 1134 -23.96 18.59 -22.54
N CYS A 1135 -24.93 19.42 -22.94
CA CYS A 1135 -25.88 19.09 -24.01
C CYS A 1135 -25.20 18.74 -25.36
N ILE A 1136 -24.00 19.25 -25.62
CA ILE A 1136 -23.23 18.90 -26.83
C ILE A 1136 -22.45 17.59 -26.62
N LEU A 1137 -21.98 17.34 -25.39
CA LEU A 1137 -21.27 16.11 -25.03
C LEU A 1137 -22.20 14.90 -24.86
N GLU A 1138 -23.44 15.06 -24.40
CA GLU A 1138 -24.43 13.97 -24.37
C GLU A 1138 -24.89 13.58 -25.79
N LEU A 1139 -25.10 14.56 -26.67
CA LEU A 1139 -25.35 14.36 -28.11
C LEU A 1139 -24.17 13.70 -28.85
N LEU A 1140 -22.97 13.67 -28.25
CA LEU A 1140 -21.79 12.96 -28.73
C LEU A 1140 -21.65 11.53 -28.17
N ARG A 1141 -22.38 11.19 -27.10
CA ARG A 1141 -22.13 10.01 -26.25
C ARG A 1141 -23.21 8.93 -26.34
N ASN A 1142 -24.45 9.30 -26.68
CA ASN A 1142 -25.57 8.37 -26.86
C ASN A 1142 -25.92 8.13 -28.35
N GLY A 1143 -24.91 7.92 -29.21
CA GLY A 1143 -25.05 7.74 -30.67
C GLY A 1143 -23.83 7.21 -31.44
#